data_AF-A0A9P6RS65-F1
#
_entry.id   AF-A0A9P6RS65-F1
#
_cell.length_a   1.000
_cell.length_b   1.000
_cell.length_c   1.000
_cell.angle_alpha   90.00
_cell.angle_beta   90.00
_cell.angle_gamma   90.00
#
_symmetry.space_group_name_H-M   'P 1'
#
loop_
_entity.id
_entity.type
_entity.pdbx_description
1 polymer ?
#
loop_
_entity_poly.entity_id
_entity_poly.type
_entity_poly.pdbx_seq_one_letter_code
_entity_poly.pdbx_strand_id
1 'polypeptide(L)'
;MLPVNVHQTSRHAVLVIHAEGVDPVSVTTEISPARNTLHLQYRDGRQDVLRSVELKAQPLILQPLDSEEAATATIQECNWSVSPANVVIKFTKFRPEEWQALQLDIKITHMEAAAVEGVDSAMDADGIQERTESLMVKFVTTANADRLRHTIRTTLLWDAEESGEQQRHVGNVQARKVAGENAIELRAELTTVSLPSNPPHTLAMPSAENQQQLDIAAERAKCTFNPSVLTALFFGGEAQLQEYKKIEAMIDSDPVFDRTDRYFLGRTERFKRVLPMVKRYVELRNKHGLTSQETFHFKIYLDDYVPVHLHESMFLPVLKSQASDEQYKKWGPPAENFQYIGCYAQTELGHGSALDRLETTATLDMKRDEWVIHSPTQSSAKFWIGGLGKLSTHAVVQAKLIINGKDYGPHPFLVPIRSLKDHTLLPGVVIRDQGPKQGAISMDNGYALFNNMRIPRENMLMRFSQVSKDGIYSKPIHPKLAFGGMTAVRTRLVNQSALNMARGATIAIRYCAVRRQGTTNVATDLETQVLDYPAVQHRVLSLLSHAFATIFSGYWIDEMYAQFNADITKGDTSLLKDVHVYSSGLKSYVTKLGADGIEDARRCLGGHGYSMFSGMIDFQRQFVASVTYEGENALLTQQVSRYLLQLYKNVIRNADVELSAPSKYLLSLVDHSMFTQQKCSARSAQDMYRQDIILAAFQHRAARLIYELAQAEIVGHAWSDLNLECMRLSKAHVQYIMIENFYNGLEKRYNASSNPTTQQKNLLAAVRSVYYVHVFYTMELELGEFLEDGYLSYQQAAWIRQAVKDSLKVLRPNAVGFADCFGFSDTFLNSALGSYDGRAYERMAAMTELEPLNTELTDEKGVIWGYDEYLKPLIRGQVGVYRSRGTSKL
;
A
#
# COMPACT_ATOMS: atom_id res chain seq x y z
N MET A 1 15.12 -9.02 -51.77
CA MET A 1 14.12 -7.97 -51.51
C MET A 1 14.62 -6.68 -52.12
N LEU A 2 13.75 -5.92 -52.78
CA LEU A 2 14.09 -4.66 -53.44
C LEU A 2 13.67 -3.51 -52.51
N PRO A 3 14.57 -2.58 -52.11
CA PRO A 3 14.14 -1.38 -51.37
C PRO A 3 13.09 -0.62 -52.18
N VAL A 4 11.98 -0.21 -51.55
CA VAL A 4 10.94 0.60 -52.20
C VAL A 4 10.83 1.94 -51.49
N ASN A 5 11.15 3.03 -52.18
CA ASN A 5 10.93 4.39 -51.69
C ASN A 5 9.67 4.98 -52.33
N VAL A 6 8.87 5.69 -51.54
CA VAL A 6 7.72 6.45 -52.04
C VAL A 6 7.95 7.92 -51.78
N HIS A 7 7.88 8.75 -52.82
CA HIS A 7 7.94 10.20 -52.74
C HIS A 7 6.59 10.78 -53.16
N GLN A 8 6.01 11.66 -52.34
CA GLN A 8 4.74 12.33 -52.66
C GLN A 8 4.93 13.85 -52.76
N THR A 9 4.33 14.44 -53.80
CA THR A 9 4.19 15.90 -53.98
C THR A 9 2.70 16.27 -54.13
N SER A 10 2.39 17.57 -54.18
CA SER A 10 1.00 18.05 -54.37
C SER A 10 0.38 17.71 -55.75
N ARG A 11 1.16 17.17 -56.70
CA ARG A 11 0.68 16.88 -58.07
C ARG A 11 1.06 15.47 -58.59
N HIS A 12 1.95 14.76 -57.90
CA HIS A 12 2.52 13.48 -58.35
C HIS A 12 2.92 12.59 -57.16
N ALA A 13 2.79 11.28 -57.33
CA ALA A 13 3.44 10.28 -56.49
C ALA A 13 4.51 9.55 -57.30
N VAL A 14 5.68 9.29 -56.70
CA VAL A 14 6.81 8.60 -57.33
C VAL A 14 7.21 7.40 -56.47
N LEU A 15 7.14 6.22 -57.05
CA LEU A 15 7.60 4.96 -56.49
C LEU A 15 8.99 4.66 -57.07
N VAL A 16 9.98 4.42 -56.23
CA VAL A 16 11.33 4.01 -56.65
C VAL A 16 11.58 2.61 -56.10
N ILE A 17 11.65 1.64 -56.97
CA ILE A 17 12.00 0.26 -56.65
C ILE A 17 13.48 0.08 -56.96
N HIS A 18 14.31 -0.08 -55.93
CA HIS A 18 15.74 -0.30 -56.07
C HIS A 18 15.99 -1.75 -56.49
N ALA A 19 16.41 -1.95 -57.73
CA ALA A 19 16.71 -3.25 -58.31
C ALA A 19 18.14 -3.29 -58.81
N GLU A 20 19.02 -3.95 -58.03
CA GLU A 20 20.40 -4.16 -58.44
C GLU A 20 20.49 -5.16 -59.60
N GLY A 21 21.12 -4.77 -60.70
CA GLY A 21 21.51 -5.68 -61.78
C GLY A 21 20.48 -5.82 -62.90
N VAL A 22 19.57 -4.85 -63.07
CA VAL A 22 18.63 -4.81 -64.20
C VAL A 22 19.37 -4.44 -65.48
N ASP A 23 19.26 -5.25 -66.54
CA ASP A 23 19.69 -4.82 -67.88
C ASP A 23 18.63 -3.87 -68.47
N PRO A 24 18.91 -2.55 -68.57
CA PRO A 24 17.93 -1.56 -68.99
C PRO A 24 17.43 -1.76 -70.43
N VAL A 25 18.18 -2.48 -71.26
CA VAL A 25 17.87 -2.70 -72.69
C VAL A 25 16.87 -3.84 -72.88
N SER A 26 16.68 -4.70 -71.86
CA SER A 26 15.79 -5.87 -71.88
C SER A 26 14.36 -5.59 -71.38
N VAL A 27 14.06 -4.34 -70.99
CA VAL A 27 12.81 -4.01 -70.30
C VAL A 27 11.67 -3.82 -71.30
N THR A 28 10.64 -4.66 -71.21
CA THR A 28 9.35 -4.40 -71.88
C THR A 28 8.28 -4.07 -70.85
N THR A 29 7.40 -3.13 -71.19
CA THR A 29 6.29 -2.74 -70.31
C THR A 29 4.97 -2.78 -71.05
N GLU A 30 3.96 -3.30 -70.37
CA GLU A 30 2.58 -3.23 -70.81
C GLU A 30 1.73 -2.65 -69.67
N ILE A 31 0.99 -1.59 -69.98
CA ILE A 31 0.06 -0.95 -69.05
C ILE A 31 -1.34 -1.36 -69.49
N SER A 32 -2.14 -1.88 -68.55
CA SER A 32 -3.57 -2.07 -68.74
C SER A 32 -4.33 -1.04 -67.88
N PRO A 33 -4.69 0.14 -68.44
CA PRO A 33 -5.39 1.20 -67.71
C PRO A 33 -6.72 0.71 -67.12
N ALA A 34 -7.42 -0.19 -67.82
CA ALA A 34 -8.69 -0.76 -67.37
C ALA A 34 -8.57 -1.66 -66.13
N ARG A 35 -7.36 -2.07 -65.73
CA ARG A 35 -7.11 -2.98 -64.58
C ARG A 35 -6.16 -2.41 -63.52
N ASN A 36 -5.68 -1.17 -63.69
CA ASN A 36 -4.64 -0.54 -62.86
C ASN A 36 -3.40 -1.43 -62.67
N THR A 37 -2.99 -2.14 -63.73
CA THR A 37 -1.88 -3.09 -63.70
C THR A 37 -0.75 -2.63 -64.62
N LEU A 38 0.47 -2.63 -64.10
CA LEU A 38 1.72 -2.43 -64.85
C LEU A 38 2.49 -3.75 -64.87
N HIS A 39 2.76 -4.28 -66.06
CA HIS A 39 3.64 -5.42 -66.24
C HIS A 39 5.02 -4.95 -66.68
N LEU A 40 6.06 -5.42 -66.00
CA LEU A 40 7.47 -5.15 -66.28
C LEU A 40 8.16 -6.48 -66.51
N GLN A 41 8.64 -6.73 -67.72
CA GLN A 41 9.55 -7.85 -67.97
C GLN A 41 10.97 -7.32 -68.10
N TYR A 42 11.93 -7.93 -67.42
CA TYR A 42 13.34 -7.58 -67.51
C TYR A 42 14.24 -8.80 -67.34
N ARG A 43 15.44 -8.76 -67.90
CA ARG A 43 16.47 -9.78 -67.72
C ARG A 43 17.36 -9.42 -66.54
N ASP A 44 17.53 -10.35 -65.61
CA ASP A 44 18.47 -10.20 -64.49
C ASP A 44 19.90 -10.42 -64.99
N GLY A 45 20.71 -9.36 -65.06
CA GLY A 45 22.06 -9.42 -65.61
C GLY A 45 23.05 -10.25 -64.80
N ARG A 46 22.71 -10.66 -63.57
CA ARG A 46 23.56 -11.54 -62.73
C ARG A 46 23.25 -13.04 -62.92
N GLN A 47 22.05 -13.38 -63.39
CA GLN A 47 21.57 -14.78 -63.47
C GLN A 47 21.10 -15.20 -64.88
N ASP A 48 21.01 -14.27 -65.82
CA ASP A 48 20.51 -14.46 -67.19
C ASP A 48 19.10 -15.07 -67.29
N VAL A 49 18.24 -14.74 -66.31
CA VAL A 49 16.85 -15.20 -66.23
C VAL A 49 15.89 -14.06 -66.56
N LEU A 50 14.82 -14.36 -67.31
CA LEU A 50 13.73 -13.41 -67.59
C LEU A 50 12.79 -13.34 -66.38
N ARG A 51 12.57 -12.14 -65.84
CA ARG A 51 11.67 -11.91 -64.72
C ARG A 51 10.51 -11.05 -65.16
N SER A 52 9.32 -11.37 -64.68
CA SER A 52 8.11 -10.56 -64.87
C SER A 52 7.65 -10.02 -63.50
N VAL A 53 7.40 -8.72 -63.43
CA VAL A 53 6.84 -8.05 -62.26
C VAL A 53 5.53 -7.43 -62.68
N GLU A 54 4.45 -7.89 -62.06
CA GLU A 54 3.13 -7.29 -62.16
C GLU A 54 2.90 -6.41 -60.93
N LEU A 55 2.61 -5.14 -61.17
CA LEU A 55 2.26 -4.16 -60.15
C LEU A 55 0.81 -3.80 -60.33
N LYS A 56 -0.03 -4.21 -59.38
CA LYS A 56 -1.44 -3.83 -59.34
C LYS A 56 -1.67 -2.80 -58.26
N ALA A 57 -2.15 -1.62 -58.65
CA ALA A 57 -2.40 -0.53 -57.73
C ALA A 57 -3.92 -0.39 -57.49
N GLN A 58 -4.35 -0.55 -56.24
CA GLN A 58 -5.74 -0.43 -55.85
C GLN A 58 -5.97 0.83 -54.99
N PRO A 59 -6.79 1.79 -55.46
CA PRO A 59 -7.27 2.90 -54.65
C PRO A 59 -8.10 2.39 -53.46
N LEU A 60 -7.89 2.90 -52.25
CA LEU A 60 -8.85 2.71 -51.14
C LEU A 60 -9.62 4.02 -50.89
N ILE A 61 -10.94 4.00 -51.12
CA ILE A 61 -11.86 5.14 -50.98
C ILE A 61 -12.89 4.83 -49.87
N LEU A 62 -13.13 5.75 -48.94
CA LEU A 62 -13.95 5.52 -47.73
C LEU A 62 -15.46 5.83 -47.88
N GLN A 63 -15.91 6.40 -49.00
CA GLN A 63 -17.33 6.63 -49.27
C GLN A 63 -17.71 6.10 -50.65
N PRO A 64 -18.93 5.53 -50.81
CA PRO A 64 -19.40 5.09 -52.12
C PRO A 64 -19.58 6.30 -53.04
N LEU A 65 -18.83 6.33 -54.14
CA LEU A 65 -18.99 7.30 -55.22
C LEU A 65 -19.95 6.73 -56.27
N ASP A 66 -20.68 7.61 -56.97
CA ASP A 66 -21.50 7.21 -58.13
C ASP A 66 -20.59 6.69 -59.27
N SER A 67 -21.13 5.85 -60.17
CA SER A 67 -20.33 5.06 -61.11
C SER A 67 -19.47 5.87 -62.10
N GLU A 68 -19.84 7.13 -62.39
CA GLU A 68 -19.01 8.02 -63.22
C GLU A 68 -17.79 8.58 -62.46
N GLU A 69 -17.90 8.85 -61.15
CA GLU A 69 -16.80 9.39 -60.35
C GLU A 69 -15.79 8.30 -59.97
N ALA A 70 -16.23 7.05 -59.81
CA ALA A 70 -15.35 5.89 -59.64
C ALA A 70 -14.46 5.63 -60.89
N ALA A 71 -14.96 5.95 -62.09
CA ALA A 71 -14.17 5.82 -63.32
C ALA A 71 -13.04 6.86 -63.39
N THR A 72 -13.23 8.06 -62.83
CA THR A 72 -12.17 9.09 -62.73
C THR A 72 -11.11 8.79 -61.67
N ALA A 73 -11.37 7.87 -60.73
CA ALA A 73 -10.44 7.42 -59.69
C ALA A 73 -9.51 6.27 -60.13
N THR A 74 -9.37 6.01 -61.43
CA THR A 74 -8.37 5.08 -61.98
C THR A 74 -7.04 5.77 -62.28
N ILE A 75 -5.93 5.02 -62.32
CA ILE A 75 -4.61 5.57 -62.68
C ILE A 75 -4.66 5.96 -64.15
N GLN A 76 -4.85 7.25 -64.44
CA GLN A 76 -5.05 7.72 -65.81
C GLN A 76 -3.75 7.73 -66.63
N GLU A 77 -2.62 8.10 -66.02
CA GLU A 77 -1.31 8.16 -66.68
C GLU A 77 -0.17 7.87 -65.67
N CYS A 78 0.78 7.00 -66.02
CA CYS A 78 2.04 6.85 -65.30
C CYS A 78 3.24 6.92 -66.25
N ASN A 79 4.25 7.70 -65.88
CA ASN A 79 5.55 7.74 -66.56
C ASN A 79 6.55 6.91 -65.77
N TRP A 80 7.44 6.18 -66.43
CA TRP A 80 8.44 5.39 -65.74
C TRP A 80 9.83 5.56 -66.37
N SER A 81 10.87 5.26 -65.58
CA SER A 81 12.25 5.22 -66.06
C SER A 81 13.01 4.13 -65.34
N VAL A 82 13.80 3.34 -66.06
CA VAL A 82 14.64 2.28 -65.50
C VAL A 82 16.11 2.65 -65.63
N SER A 83 16.88 2.38 -64.58
CA SER A 83 18.33 2.40 -64.56
C SER A 83 18.86 1.06 -64.01
N PRO A 84 20.17 0.76 -64.15
CA PRO A 84 20.76 -0.51 -63.69
C PRO A 84 20.59 -0.81 -62.19
N ALA A 85 20.13 0.17 -61.43
CA ALA A 85 19.91 0.08 -59.99
C ALA A 85 18.46 0.39 -59.57
N ASN A 86 17.60 0.92 -60.45
CA ASN A 86 16.29 1.45 -60.05
C ASN A 86 15.23 1.35 -61.14
N VAL A 87 14.00 1.03 -60.73
CA VAL A 87 12.77 1.25 -61.50
C VAL A 87 12.00 2.38 -60.84
N VAL A 88 11.86 3.51 -61.53
CA VAL A 88 11.12 4.68 -61.03
C VAL A 88 9.79 4.75 -61.76
N ILE A 89 8.69 4.77 -61.01
CA ILE A 89 7.33 4.91 -61.53
C ILE A 89 6.73 6.19 -60.97
N LYS A 90 6.36 7.11 -61.85
CA LYS A 90 5.76 8.39 -61.55
C LYS A 90 4.31 8.39 -61.99
N PHE A 91 3.39 8.45 -61.04
CA PHE A 91 1.97 8.62 -61.30
C PHE A 91 1.68 10.09 -61.60
N THR A 92 1.17 10.38 -62.80
CA THR A 92 0.82 11.72 -63.29
C THR A 92 -0.69 11.95 -63.20
N LYS A 93 -1.10 13.15 -62.77
CA LYS A 93 -2.49 13.51 -62.36
C LYS A 93 -2.98 12.83 -61.08
N PHE A 94 -2.17 12.88 -60.02
CA PHE A 94 -2.58 12.47 -58.68
C PHE A 94 -3.26 13.64 -57.97
N ARG A 95 -4.54 13.51 -57.58
CA ARG A 95 -5.27 14.49 -56.73
C ARG A 95 -5.30 14.00 -55.28
N PRO A 96 -4.46 14.55 -54.39
CA PRO A 96 -4.33 14.07 -53.01
C PRO A 96 -5.58 14.26 -52.16
N GLU A 97 -6.50 15.14 -52.59
CA GLU A 97 -7.75 15.45 -51.88
C GLU A 97 -8.73 14.25 -51.88
N GLU A 98 -8.59 13.31 -52.81
CA GLU A 98 -9.58 12.27 -53.12
C GLU A 98 -9.16 10.86 -52.63
N TRP A 99 -7.91 10.66 -52.18
CA TRP A 99 -7.33 9.33 -51.85
C TRP A 99 -6.68 9.33 -50.45
N GLN A 100 -7.07 8.40 -49.57
CA GLN A 100 -6.45 8.26 -48.23
C GLN A 100 -5.38 7.15 -48.15
N ALA A 101 -5.42 6.16 -49.04
CA ALA A 101 -4.43 5.09 -49.13
C ALA A 101 -4.36 4.50 -50.55
N LEU A 102 -3.18 4.00 -50.95
CA LEU A 102 -2.98 3.13 -52.11
C LEU A 102 -2.49 1.79 -51.59
N GLN A 103 -3.19 0.72 -51.93
CA GLN A 103 -2.66 -0.62 -51.77
C GLN A 103 -1.93 -1.01 -53.07
N LEU A 104 -0.68 -1.43 -52.94
CA LEU A 104 0.16 -1.89 -54.04
C LEU A 104 0.37 -3.40 -53.86
N ASP A 105 -0.26 -4.19 -54.71
CA ASP A 105 0.02 -5.62 -54.78
C ASP A 105 1.13 -5.84 -55.81
N ILE A 106 2.27 -6.37 -55.36
CA ILE A 106 3.44 -6.63 -56.19
C ILE A 106 3.56 -8.14 -56.38
N LYS A 107 3.27 -8.61 -57.60
CA LYS A 107 3.44 -10.01 -57.97
C LYS A 107 4.70 -10.17 -58.81
N ILE A 108 5.65 -10.95 -58.31
CA ILE A 108 6.89 -11.27 -59.02
C ILE A 108 6.82 -12.72 -59.48
N THR A 109 7.00 -12.91 -60.79
CA THR A 109 6.98 -14.22 -61.44
C THR A 109 8.36 -14.51 -62.01
N HIS A 110 8.94 -15.65 -61.61
CA HIS A 110 10.20 -16.14 -62.14
C HIS A 110 9.93 -17.07 -63.32
N MET A 111 10.49 -16.77 -64.50
CA MET A 111 10.41 -17.64 -65.68
C MET A 111 11.82 -18.09 -66.07
N GLU A 112 12.14 -19.37 -65.88
CA GLU A 112 13.37 -19.95 -66.41
C GLU A 112 13.32 -19.98 -67.95
N ALA A 113 14.39 -19.50 -68.60
CA ALA A 113 14.43 -19.41 -70.05
C ALA A 113 14.67 -20.80 -70.68
N ALA A 114 13.65 -21.35 -71.34
CA ALA A 114 13.83 -22.45 -72.29
C ALA A 114 14.51 -21.90 -73.56
N ALA A 115 15.58 -22.57 -74.02
CA ALA A 115 16.36 -22.21 -75.20
C ALA A 115 15.50 -22.17 -76.48
N VAL A 116 15.83 -21.24 -77.38
CA VAL A 116 15.17 -21.02 -78.66
C VAL A 116 15.60 -22.10 -79.68
N GLU A 117 14.64 -22.49 -80.53
CA GLU A 117 14.70 -23.28 -81.78
C GLU A 117 14.22 -24.74 -81.73
N GLY A 118 12.95 -24.92 -82.11
CA GLY A 118 12.43 -26.07 -82.87
C GLY A 118 12.22 -27.38 -82.11
N VAL A 119 10.95 -27.68 -81.77
CA VAL A 119 10.22 -28.97 -81.91
C VAL A 119 8.97 -28.95 -81.02
N ASP A 120 7.82 -29.28 -81.62
CA ASP A 120 6.53 -29.56 -80.98
C ASP A 120 6.64 -30.64 -79.90
N SER A 121 6.16 -30.37 -78.68
CA SER A 121 5.29 -31.26 -77.89
C SER A 121 5.02 -30.67 -76.50
N ALA A 122 3.80 -30.87 -76.02
CA ALA A 122 3.31 -30.42 -74.72
C ALA A 122 4.23 -30.87 -73.56
N MET A 123 4.69 -29.90 -72.75
CA MET A 123 5.34 -30.13 -71.46
C MET A 123 4.70 -29.24 -70.39
N ASP A 124 4.42 -29.87 -69.26
CA ASP A 124 3.70 -29.34 -68.10
C ASP A 124 4.41 -28.15 -67.42
N ALA A 125 3.61 -27.20 -66.94
CA ALA A 125 4.00 -25.92 -66.38
C ALA A 125 4.45 -26.00 -64.89
N ASP A 126 5.41 -26.87 -64.58
CA ASP A 126 5.88 -27.10 -63.19
C ASP A 126 7.12 -26.28 -62.77
N GLY A 127 7.52 -25.27 -63.55
CA GLY A 127 8.72 -24.44 -63.27
C GLY A 127 8.48 -23.01 -62.77
N ILE A 128 7.24 -22.55 -62.67
CA ILE A 128 6.93 -21.14 -62.35
C ILE A 128 6.74 -20.96 -60.85
N GLN A 129 7.75 -20.43 -60.15
CA GLN A 129 7.56 -19.90 -58.79
C GLN A 129 6.94 -18.50 -58.86
N GLU A 130 5.67 -18.41 -58.48
CA GLU A 130 4.98 -17.14 -58.26
C GLU A 130 5.10 -16.72 -56.80
N ARG A 131 5.49 -15.46 -56.56
CA ARG A 131 5.49 -14.86 -55.23
C ARG A 131 4.74 -13.53 -55.27
N THR A 132 3.69 -13.43 -54.47
CA THR A 132 2.90 -12.19 -54.33
C THR A 132 3.22 -11.55 -52.98
N GLU A 133 3.59 -10.28 -52.98
CA GLU A 133 3.78 -9.47 -51.77
C GLU A 133 2.88 -8.23 -51.85
N SER A 134 2.04 -8.00 -50.83
CA SER A 134 1.15 -6.82 -50.77
C SER A 134 1.76 -5.74 -49.88
N LEU A 135 1.79 -4.50 -50.37
CA LEU A 135 2.28 -3.32 -49.66
C LEU A 135 1.17 -2.27 -49.57
N MET A 136 0.70 -1.97 -48.34
CA MET A 136 -0.27 -0.89 -48.13
C MET A 136 0.45 0.43 -47.81
N VAL A 137 0.23 1.46 -48.63
CA VAL A 137 0.82 2.80 -48.44
C VAL A 137 -0.30 3.81 -48.16
N LYS A 138 -0.36 4.35 -46.93
CA LYS A 138 -1.30 5.43 -46.59
C LYS A 138 -0.75 6.80 -47.02
N PHE A 139 -1.53 7.57 -47.77
CA PHE A 139 -1.15 8.92 -48.23
C PHE A 139 -1.70 9.93 -47.24
N VAL A 140 -0.86 10.87 -46.79
CA VAL A 140 -1.24 11.85 -45.76
C VAL A 140 -1.32 13.24 -46.38
N THR A 141 -2.51 13.85 -46.33
CA THR A 141 -2.70 15.25 -46.74
C THR A 141 -2.10 16.23 -45.73
N THR A 142 -1.69 17.41 -46.19
CA THR A 142 -0.93 18.43 -45.43
C THR A 142 -1.61 18.99 -44.17
N ALA A 143 -2.90 18.74 -43.95
CA ALA A 143 -3.66 19.33 -42.84
C ALA A 143 -3.35 18.74 -41.44
N ASN A 144 -2.53 17.69 -41.31
CA ASN A 144 -2.34 16.96 -40.04
C ASN A 144 -0.89 16.56 -39.70
N ALA A 145 0.10 17.32 -40.15
CA ALA A 145 1.52 17.00 -39.92
C ALA A 145 1.92 16.90 -38.43
N ASP A 146 1.31 17.70 -37.54
CA ASP A 146 1.65 17.69 -36.10
C ASP A 146 1.00 16.51 -35.33
N ARG A 147 -0.14 16.00 -35.80
CA ARG A 147 -0.77 14.77 -35.25
C ARG A 147 0.06 13.52 -35.59
N LEU A 148 0.79 13.54 -36.70
CA LEU A 148 1.53 12.41 -37.25
C LEU A 148 2.74 11.97 -36.39
N ARG A 149 3.41 12.88 -35.67
CA ARG A 149 4.51 12.52 -34.74
C ARG A 149 4.06 11.60 -33.62
N HIS A 150 2.77 11.64 -33.26
CA HIS A 150 2.20 10.85 -32.18
C HIS A 150 1.61 9.51 -32.68
N THR A 151 1.03 9.50 -33.89
CA THR A 151 0.36 8.31 -34.44
C THR A 151 1.30 7.28 -35.07
N ILE A 152 2.44 7.68 -35.66
CA ILE A 152 3.41 6.72 -36.25
C ILE A 152 4.09 5.86 -35.17
N ARG A 153 4.19 6.33 -33.92
CA ARG A 153 4.68 5.50 -32.80
C ARG A 153 3.68 4.45 -32.31
N THR A 154 2.42 4.48 -32.74
CA THR A 154 1.33 3.74 -32.09
C THR A 154 0.51 2.83 -33.00
N THR A 155 0.85 2.68 -34.28
CA THR A 155 0.10 1.80 -35.18
C THR A 155 1.00 0.69 -35.73
N LEU A 156 0.95 -0.48 -35.08
CA LEU A 156 1.44 -1.74 -35.65
C LEU A 156 0.65 -2.05 -36.93
N LEU A 157 1.33 -2.13 -38.07
CA LEU A 157 0.76 -2.66 -39.31
C LEU A 157 1.02 -4.18 -39.31
N TRP A 158 -0.02 -4.98 -39.10
CA TRP A 158 0.00 -6.42 -39.27
C TRP A 158 -0.72 -6.80 -40.56
N ASP A 159 -0.29 -7.91 -41.16
CA ASP A 159 -1.10 -8.69 -42.11
C ASP A 159 -1.58 -9.98 -41.43
N ALA A 160 -2.74 -10.46 -41.84
CA ALA A 160 -3.41 -11.64 -41.31
C ALA A 160 -3.18 -12.86 -42.21
N GLU A 161 -2.55 -13.87 -41.60
CA GLU A 161 -2.75 -15.32 -41.76
C GLU A 161 -2.21 -16.17 -42.95
N GLU A 162 -1.97 -17.43 -42.56
CA GLU A 162 -1.78 -18.68 -43.34
C GLU A 162 -0.45 -18.97 -44.03
N SER A 163 0.59 -19.23 -43.24
CA SER A 163 1.40 -20.47 -43.32
C SER A 163 2.52 -20.41 -42.27
N GLY A 164 2.75 -21.53 -41.59
CA GLY A 164 3.81 -21.64 -40.60
C GLY A 164 5.18 -21.36 -41.20
N GLU A 165 5.99 -20.63 -40.44
CA GLU A 165 7.40 -20.24 -40.68
C GLU A 165 7.62 -18.82 -41.24
N GLN A 166 8.12 -17.96 -40.34
CA GLN A 166 8.67 -16.60 -40.51
C GLN A 166 7.69 -15.42 -40.45
N GLN A 167 7.50 -14.88 -39.23
CA GLN A 167 6.97 -13.53 -39.01
C GLN A 167 8.01 -12.48 -39.44
N ARG A 168 7.61 -11.48 -40.22
CA ARG A 168 8.44 -10.32 -40.60
C ARG A 168 7.88 -9.05 -39.94
N HIS A 169 8.74 -8.28 -39.29
CA HIS A 169 8.38 -6.99 -38.68
C HIS A 169 8.88 -5.81 -39.54
N VAL A 170 8.11 -4.73 -39.62
CA VAL A 170 8.59 -3.44 -40.11
C VAL A 170 9.52 -2.84 -39.03
N GLY A 171 10.77 -2.54 -39.39
CA GLY A 171 11.74 -1.89 -38.52
C GLY A 171 11.49 -0.38 -38.33
N ASN A 172 12.48 0.34 -37.81
CA ASN A 172 12.40 1.77 -37.52
C ASN A 172 12.00 2.59 -38.77
N VAL A 173 10.86 3.28 -38.68
CA VAL A 173 10.43 4.28 -39.68
C VAL A 173 11.00 5.64 -39.27
N GLN A 174 11.93 6.18 -40.07
CA GLN A 174 12.46 7.53 -39.88
C GLN A 174 11.73 8.53 -40.78
N ALA A 175 11.18 9.58 -40.18
CA ALA A 175 10.53 10.68 -40.89
C ALA A 175 11.41 11.95 -40.83
N ARG A 176 11.77 12.53 -41.99
CA ARG A 176 12.54 13.78 -42.07
C ARG A 176 11.81 14.82 -42.91
N LYS A 177 11.75 16.06 -42.43
CA LYS A 177 11.26 17.20 -43.22
C LYS A 177 12.34 17.64 -44.21
N VAL A 178 11.99 17.74 -45.50
CA VAL A 178 12.92 18.19 -46.54
C VAL A 178 13.05 19.71 -46.46
N ALA A 179 14.27 20.24 -46.38
CA ALA A 179 14.50 21.67 -46.24
C ALA A 179 14.23 22.39 -47.56
N GLY A 180 13.39 23.43 -47.54
CA GLY A 180 13.04 24.23 -48.72
C GLY A 180 11.76 23.80 -49.44
N GLU A 181 11.14 22.68 -49.05
CA GLU A 181 9.89 22.19 -49.62
C GLU A 181 8.89 21.81 -48.51
N ASN A 182 7.59 21.83 -48.82
CA ASN A 182 6.54 21.37 -47.91
C ASN A 182 6.38 19.83 -48.04
N ALA A 183 7.45 19.09 -47.76
CA ALA A 183 7.54 17.63 -47.95
C ALA A 183 8.13 16.89 -46.74
N ILE A 184 7.72 15.62 -46.55
CA ILE A 184 8.22 14.69 -45.53
C ILE A 184 8.75 13.44 -46.25
N GLU A 185 10.01 13.08 -45.99
CA GLU A 185 10.64 11.84 -46.43
C GLU A 185 10.43 10.76 -45.36
N LEU A 186 9.86 9.61 -45.75
CA LEU A 186 9.68 8.44 -44.88
C LEU A 186 10.62 7.33 -45.35
N ARG A 187 11.51 6.89 -44.45
CA ARG A 187 12.43 5.78 -44.70
C ARG A 187 12.07 4.62 -43.76
N ALA A 188 11.59 3.52 -44.33
CA ALA A 188 11.27 2.30 -43.60
C ALA A 188 12.28 1.21 -43.97
N GLU A 189 12.90 0.58 -42.98
CA GLU A 189 13.73 -0.60 -43.19
C GLU A 189 12.91 -1.87 -42.91
N LEU A 190 12.77 -2.73 -43.92
CA LEU A 190 12.25 -4.09 -43.75
C LEU A 190 13.44 -5.02 -43.51
N THR A 191 13.64 -5.42 -42.26
CA THR A 191 14.68 -6.38 -41.88
C THR A 191 14.13 -7.80 -41.85
N THR A 192 14.60 -8.66 -42.75
CA THR A 192 14.53 -10.11 -42.56
C THR A 192 15.61 -10.51 -41.57
N VAL A 193 15.22 -10.95 -40.37
CA VAL A 193 16.15 -11.58 -39.43
C VAL A 193 16.41 -13.00 -39.90
N SER A 194 17.54 -13.23 -40.57
CA SER A 194 18.17 -14.54 -40.58
C SER A 194 18.76 -14.77 -39.20
N LEU A 195 18.25 -15.77 -38.45
CA LEU A 195 18.86 -16.20 -37.20
C LEU A 195 20.33 -16.54 -37.48
N PRO A 196 21.31 -15.89 -36.83
CA PRO A 196 22.70 -16.29 -36.92
C PRO A 196 22.84 -17.70 -36.35
N SER A 197 23.65 -18.54 -37.00
CA SER A 197 24.19 -19.75 -36.39
C SER A 197 24.76 -19.42 -35.00
N ASN A 198 24.16 -20.04 -33.98
CA ASN A 198 24.45 -19.92 -32.54
C ASN A 198 25.80 -19.28 -32.18
N PRO A 199 25.83 -18.07 -31.59
CA PRO A 199 26.70 -17.86 -30.45
C PRO A 199 26.12 -18.67 -29.26
N PRO A 200 26.95 -19.26 -28.39
CA PRO A 200 26.41 -19.86 -27.17
C PRO A 200 25.72 -18.74 -26.38
N HIS A 201 24.51 -19.01 -25.90
CA HIS A 201 23.59 -18.11 -25.18
C HIS A 201 22.54 -17.39 -26.04
N THR A 202 21.55 -18.13 -26.50
CA THR A 202 20.15 -17.68 -26.33
C THR A 202 19.88 -17.54 -24.83
N LEU A 203 20.20 -16.40 -24.24
CA LEU A 203 19.47 -15.96 -23.07
C LEU A 203 18.12 -15.49 -23.59
N ALA A 204 17.13 -16.38 -23.55
CA ALA A 204 15.74 -15.97 -23.63
C ALA A 204 15.58 -14.75 -22.71
N MET A 205 14.96 -13.67 -23.21
CA MET A 205 14.51 -12.58 -22.33
C MET A 205 13.86 -13.25 -21.12
N PRO A 206 14.37 -13.03 -19.89
CA PRO A 206 13.78 -13.68 -18.74
C PRO A 206 12.30 -13.32 -18.77
N SER A 207 11.42 -14.32 -18.68
CA SER A 207 10.01 -14.03 -18.43
C SER A 207 9.92 -13.09 -17.23
N ALA A 208 8.86 -12.29 -17.14
CA ALA A 208 8.77 -11.32 -16.07
C ALA A 208 8.96 -11.99 -14.70
N GLU A 209 8.51 -13.24 -14.54
CA GLU A 209 8.71 -14.12 -13.38
C GLU A 209 10.19 -14.41 -13.08
N ASN A 210 10.98 -14.76 -14.11
CA ASN A 210 12.41 -14.99 -13.97
C ASN A 210 13.15 -13.68 -13.63
N GLN A 211 12.72 -12.56 -14.21
CA GLN A 211 13.34 -11.26 -13.96
C GLN A 211 13.12 -10.78 -12.52
N GLN A 212 11.97 -11.05 -11.90
CA GLN A 212 11.68 -10.62 -10.52
C GLN A 212 12.71 -11.12 -9.50
N GLN A 213 13.19 -12.35 -9.67
CA GLN A 213 14.20 -12.95 -8.78
C GLN A 213 15.57 -12.27 -8.95
N LEU A 214 15.94 -11.95 -10.20
CA LEU A 214 17.16 -11.21 -10.50
C LEU A 214 17.09 -9.79 -9.93
N ASP A 215 15.94 -9.14 -10.05
CA ASP A 215 15.72 -7.78 -9.55
C ASP A 215 15.87 -7.72 -8.02
N ILE A 216 15.19 -8.59 -7.27
CA ILE A 216 15.28 -8.56 -5.81
C ILE A 216 16.69 -8.92 -5.31
N ALA A 217 17.38 -9.85 -6.00
CA ALA A 217 18.76 -10.20 -5.68
C ALA A 217 19.72 -9.02 -5.94
N ALA A 218 19.54 -8.32 -7.07
CA ALA A 218 20.31 -7.12 -7.39
C ALA A 218 20.07 -5.99 -6.38
N GLU A 219 18.84 -5.82 -5.91
CA GLU A 219 18.52 -4.84 -4.87
C GLU A 219 19.18 -5.16 -3.53
N ARG A 220 19.22 -6.43 -3.12
CA ARG A 220 19.96 -6.85 -1.91
C ARG A 220 21.45 -6.61 -2.04
N ALA A 221 22.02 -6.86 -3.22
CA ALA A 221 23.44 -6.63 -3.48
C ALA A 221 23.85 -5.15 -3.42
N LYS A 222 22.91 -4.21 -3.68
CA LYS A 222 23.12 -2.76 -3.54
C LYS A 222 23.18 -2.30 -2.08
N CYS A 223 22.71 -3.11 -1.14
CA CYS A 223 22.60 -2.72 0.26
C CYS A 223 23.97 -2.47 0.90
N THR A 224 24.13 -1.31 1.54
CA THR A 224 25.41 -0.86 2.10
C THR A 224 25.64 -1.32 3.55
N PHE A 225 24.65 -2.01 4.14
CA PHE A 225 24.71 -2.57 5.50
C PHE A 225 24.16 -4.00 5.52
N ASN A 226 24.42 -4.75 6.59
CA ASN A 226 23.86 -6.09 6.78
C ASN A 226 22.50 -6.00 7.51
N PRO A 227 21.37 -6.34 6.86
CA PRO A 227 20.04 -6.27 7.47
C PRO A 227 19.90 -7.07 8.78
N SER A 228 20.56 -8.23 8.88
CA SER A 228 20.43 -9.13 10.04
C SER A 228 20.92 -8.48 11.34
N VAL A 229 21.86 -7.53 11.25
CA VAL A 229 22.32 -6.77 12.43
C VAL A 229 21.19 -5.90 12.99
N LEU A 230 20.44 -5.24 12.11
CA LEU A 230 19.26 -4.47 12.53
C LEU A 230 18.14 -5.37 13.03
N THR A 231 17.92 -6.52 12.39
CA THR A 231 16.94 -7.51 12.85
C THR A 231 17.21 -7.91 14.29
N ALA A 232 18.42 -8.38 14.59
CA ALA A 232 18.79 -8.74 15.96
C ALA A 232 18.56 -7.57 16.93
N LEU A 233 18.95 -6.34 16.55
CA LEU A 233 18.77 -5.17 17.41
C LEU A 233 17.31 -4.81 17.68
N PHE A 234 16.41 -4.93 16.69
CA PHE A 234 14.98 -4.67 16.89
C PHE A 234 14.34 -5.62 17.89
N PHE A 235 14.81 -6.87 17.92
CA PHE A 235 14.35 -7.88 18.86
C PHE A 235 15.09 -7.86 20.19
N GLY A 236 16.04 -6.94 20.41
CA GLY A 236 16.79 -6.82 21.67
C GLY A 236 18.08 -7.66 21.75
N GLY A 237 18.52 -8.23 20.63
CA GLY A 237 19.75 -9.01 20.48
C GLY A 237 19.50 -10.36 19.80
N GLU A 238 20.60 -11.04 19.43
CA GLU A 238 20.52 -12.33 18.71
C GLU A 238 19.81 -13.41 19.54
N ALA A 239 20.09 -13.49 20.84
CA ALA A 239 19.44 -14.47 21.72
C ALA A 239 17.91 -14.32 21.72
N GLN A 240 17.42 -13.09 21.85
CA GLN A 240 15.99 -12.81 21.87
C GLN A 240 15.35 -13.04 20.49
N LEU A 241 16.04 -12.71 19.40
CA LEU A 241 15.62 -13.05 18.03
C LEU A 241 15.43 -14.56 17.85
N GLN A 242 16.33 -15.39 18.38
CA GLN A 242 16.22 -16.85 18.28
C GLN A 242 15.01 -17.38 19.05
N GLU A 243 14.66 -16.81 20.20
CA GLU A 243 13.41 -17.18 20.90
C GLU A 243 12.16 -16.83 20.07
N TYR A 244 12.14 -15.69 19.38
CA TYR A 244 11.03 -15.36 18.47
C TYR A 244 10.93 -16.31 17.28
N LYS A 245 12.07 -16.71 16.70
CA LYS A 245 12.08 -17.71 15.61
C LYS A 245 11.53 -19.06 16.05
N LYS A 246 11.75 -19.46 17.32
CA LYS A 246 11.15 -20.68 17.86
C LYS A 246 9.62 -20.57 17.97
N ILE A 247 9.10 -19.38 18.31
CA ILE A 247 7.66 -19.12 18.36
C ILE A 247 7.04 -19.21 16.95
N GLU A 248 7.65 -18.56 15.96
CA GLU A 248 7.19 -18.66 14.57
C GLU A 248 7.23 -20.12 14.08
N ALA A 249 8.33 -20.84 14.32
CA ALA A 249 8.43 -22.25 13.96
C ALA A 249 7.38 -23.14 14.65
N MET A 250 7.01 -22.82 15.89
CA MET A 250 5.94 -23.51 16.61
C MET A 250 4.57 -23.25 15.98
N ILE A 251 4.34 -22.06 15.43
CA ILE A 251 3.11 -21.72 14.72
C ILE A 251 3.09 -22.40 13.35
N ASP A 252 4.16 -22.25 12.58
CA ASP A 252 4.25 -22.73 11.19
C ASP A 252 4.23 -24.26 11.09
N SER A 253 4.69 -24.98 12.11
CA SER A 253 4.68 -26.45 12.15
C SER A 253 3.36 -27.06 12.62
N ASP A 254 2.43 -26.28 13.16
CA ASP A 254 1.17 -26.79 13.69
C ASP A 254 0.01 -26.52 12.70
N PRO A 255 -0.62 -27.57 12.14
CA PRO A 255 -1.63 -27.40 11.09
C PRO A 255 -2.89 -26.66 11.57
N VAL A 256 -3.12 -26.55 12.89
CA VAL A 256 -4.23 -25.76 13.44
C VAL A 256 -4.08 -24.26 13.11
N PHE A 257 -2.85 -23.78 12.91
CA PHE A 257 -2.55 -22.39 12.59
C PHE A 257 -2.27 -22.13 11.10
N ASP A 258 -2.51 -23.13 10.24
CA ASP A 258 -2.52 -22.89 8.80
C ASP A 258 -3.46 -21.73 8.48
N ARG A 259 -3.17 -20.99 7.40
CA ARG A 259 -3.88 -19.77 6.99
C ARG A 259 -3.99 -19.61 5.48
N THR A 260 -3.72 -20.67 4.72
CA THR A 260 -3.71 -20.65 3.24
C THR A 260 -5.07 -20.31 2.65
N ASP A 261 -6.14 -20.90 3.17
CA ASP A 261 -7.54 -20.72 2.76
C ASP A 261 -8.25 -19.52 3.42
N ARG A 262 -7.55 -18.80 4.33
CA ARG A 262 -8.13 -17.73 5.15
C ARG A 262 -8.85 -16.65 4.35
N TYR A 263 -8.42 -16.39 3.12
CA TYR A 263 -9.01 -15.37 2.23
C TYR A 263 -10.38 -15.73 1.70
N PHE A 264 -10.72 -17.02 1.67
CA PHE A 264 -11.97 -17.54 1.13
C PHE A 264 -13.04 -17.75 2.21
N LEU A 265 -12.65 -17.69 3.48
CA LEU A 265 -13.57 -17.93 4.60
C LEU A 265 -14.43 -16.72 4.92
N GLY A 266 -15.74 -16.96 5.01
CA GLY A 266 -16.71 -16.02 5.54
C GLY A 266 -16.58 -15.83 7.06
N ARG A 267 -17.36 -14.89 7.60
CA ARG A 267 -17.28 -14.52 9.02
C ARG A 267 -17.47 -15.70 9.98
N THR A 268 -18.52 -16.48 9.78
CA THR A 268 -18.88 -17.59 10.67
C THR A 268 -17.82 -18.70 10.62
N GLU A 269 -17.26 -18.96 9.44
CA GLU A 269 -16.20 -19.95 9.25
C GLU A 269 -14.91 -19.50 9.93
N ARG A 270 -14.52 -18.23 9.77
CA ARG A 270 -13.39 -17.66 10.52
C ARG A 270 -13.57 -17.74 12.03
N PHE A 271 -14.76 -17.48 12.56
CA PHE A 271 -15.01 -17.63 13.99
C PHE A 271 -14.90 -19.10 14.45
N LYS A 272 -15.42 -20.05 13.67
CA LYS A 272 -15.28 -21.48 13.97
C LYS A 272 -13.81 -21.93 13.96
N ARG A 273 -13.02 -21.44 12.99
CA ARG A 273 -11.59 -21.73 12.84
C ARG A 273 -10.76 -21.30 14.06
N VAL A 274 -11.04 -20.12 14.62
CA VAL A 274 -10.23 -19.61 15.74
C VAL A 274 -10.45 -20.34 17.06
N LEU A 275 -11.54 -21.10 17.25
CA LEU A 275 -11.79 -21.79 18.52
C LEU A 275 -10.77 -22.94 18.78
N PRO A 276 -10.50 -23.86 17.83
CA PRO A 276 -9.37 -24.78 17.93
C PRO A 276 -8.02 -24.08 18.11
N MET A 277 -7.77 -22.97 17.40
CA MET A 277 -6.53 -22.20 17.52
C MET A 277 -6.34 -21.67 18.94
N VAL A 278 -7.39 -21.13 19.56
CA VAL A 278 -7.35 -20.65 20.95
C VAL A 278 -6.97 -21.78 21.91
N LYS A 279 -7.64 -22.94 21.80
CA LYS A 279 -7.32 -24.10 22.64
C LYS A 279 -5.86 -24.51 22.46
N ARG A 280 -5.42 -24.62 21.21
CA ARG A 280 -4.08 -25.07 20.86
C ARG A 280 -3.00 -24.09 21.35
N TYR A 281 -3.24 -22.80 21.21
CA TYR A 281 -2.39 -21.75 21.77
C TYR A 281 -2.20 -21.91 23.28
N VAL A 282 -3.28 -22.12 24.04
CA VAL A 282 -3.18 -22.29 25.51
C VAL A 282 -2.43 -23.57 25.88
N GLU A 283 -2.67 -24.67 25.16
CA GLU A 283 -1.91 -25.93 25.33
C GLU A 283 -0.40 -25.70 25.13
N LEU A 284 -0.01 -25.03 24.04
CA LEU A 284 1.39 -24.74 23.74
C LEU A 284 2.02 -23.77 24.74
N ARG A 285 1.31 -22.70 25.11
CA ARG A 285 1.71 -21.77 26.16
C ARG A 285 2.06 -22.50 27.45
N ASN A 286 1.17 -23.36 27.92
CA ASN A 286 1.34 -24.08 29.17
C ASN A 286 2.44 -25.14 29.07
N LYS A 287 2.50 -25.89 27.95
CA LYS A 287 3.51 -26.93 27.70
C LYS A 287 4.93 -26.36 27.70
N HIS A 288 5.12 -25.19 27.07
CA HIS A 288 6.43 -24.58 26.90
C HIS A 288 6.75 -23.50 27.95
N GLY A 289 5.82 -23.19 28.84
CA GLY A 289 6.01 -22.17 29.88
C GLY A 289 6.23 -20.77 29.30
N LEU A 290 5.54 -20.42 28.21
CA LEU A 290 5.77 -19.15 27.51
C LEU A 290 5.47 -17.94 28.42
N THR A 291 6.38 -16.98 28.43
CA THR A 291 6.27 -15.72 29.17
C THR A 291 5.18 -14.81 28.61
N SER A 292 4.81 -13.75 29.34
CA SER A 292 3.86 -12.73 28.86
C SER A 292 4.31 -12.03 27.58
N GLN A 293 5.62 -11.87 27.39
CA GLN A 293 6.18 -11.27 26.18
C GLN A 293 6.10 -12.25 25.01
N GLU A 294 6.51 -13.50 25.20
CA GLU A 294 6.45 -14.53 24.15
C GLU A 294 5.02 -14.81 23.72
N THR A 295 4.08 -14.91 24.68
CA THR A 295 2.65 -15.08 24.37
C THR A 295 2.06 -13.90 23.60
N PHE A 296 2.48 -12.67 23.89
CA PHE A 296 2.08 -11.49 23.11
C PHE A 296 2.54 -11.62 21.65
N HIS A 297 3.79 -12.03 21.43
CA HIS A 297 4.33 -12.22 20.07
C HIS A 297 3.70 -13.41 19.36
N PHE A 298 3.46 -14.51 20.07
CA PHE A 298 2.73 -15.67 19.52
C PHE A 298 1.41 -15.22 18.91
N LYS A 299 0.61 -14.44 19.65
CA LYS A 299 -0.69 -13.93 19.16
C LYS A 299 -0.56 -12.94 18.00
N ILE A 300 0.54 -12.19 17.91
CA ILE A 300 0.84 -11.35 16.73
C ILE A 300 1.09 -12.26 15.52
N TYR A 301 1.94 -13.26 15.65
CA TYR A 301 2.33 -14.15 14.54
C TYR A 301 1.22 -15.10 14.09
N LEU A 302 0.20 -15.34 14.92
CA LEU A 302 -1.06 -15.96 14.48
C LEU A 302 -1.74 -15.18 13.34
N ASP A 303 -1.49 -13.88 13.23
CA ASP A 303 -2.02 -12.98 12.18
C ASP A 303 -3.56 -13.03 12.06
N ASP A 304 -4.25 -13.33 13.15
CA ASP A 304 -5.72 -13.26 13.22
C ASP A 304 -6.15 -12.82 14.63
N TYR A 305 -7.28 -12.12 14.72
CA TYR A 305 -7.82 -11.66 16.00
C TYR A 305 -8.47 -12.83 16.75
N VAL A 306 -7.70 -13.48 17.62
CA VAL A 306 -8.24 -14.51 18.50
C VAL A 306 -9.13 -13.89 19.61
N PRO A 307 -10.37 -14.38 19.83
CA PRO A 307 -11.29 -13.85 20.84
C PRO A 307 -10.73 -13.75 22.28
N VAL A 308 -9.79 -14.64 22.66
CA VAL A 308 -9.11 -14.59 23.96
C VAL A 308 -8.12 -13.44 24.12
N HIS A 309 -7.85 -12.68 23.06
CA HIS A 309 -6.91 -11.56 23.14
C HIS A 309 -7.29 -10.59 24.26
N LEU A 310 -8.57 -10.23 24.39
CA LEU A 310 -9.05 -9.31 25.43
C LEU A 310 -9.02 -9.90 26.84
N HIS A 311 -9.08 -11.23 26.97
CA HIS A 311 -8.89 -11.89 28.25
C HIS A 311 -7.50 -11.57 28.81
N GLU A 312 -6.46 -11.73 28.00
CA GLU A 312 -5.09 -11.53 28.45
C GLU A 312 -4.61 -10.08 28.35
N SER A 313 -5.10 -9.30 27.37
CA SER A 313 -4.62 -7.93 27.16
C SER A 313 -5.32 -6.88 28.01
N MET A 314 -6.55 -7.14 28.45
CA MET A 314 -7.37 -6.22 29.24
C MET A 314 -7.87 -6.83 30.53
N PHE A 315 -8.60 -7.95 30.48
CA PHE A 315 -9.24 -8.53 31.67
C PHE A 315 -8.23 -8.91 32.76
N LEU A 316 -7.18 -9.67 32.43
CA LEU A 316 -6.15 -10.07 33.39
C LEU A 316 -5.38 -8.85 33.96
N PRO A 317 -4.88 -7.89 33.16
CA PRO A 317 -4.24 -6.68 33.68
C PRO A 317 -5.14 -5.83 34.57
N VAL A 318 -6.42 -5.68 34.21
CA VAL A 318 -7.40 -4.95 35.04
C VAL A 318 -7.64 -5.69 36.35
N LEU A 319 -7.84 -7.01 36.31
CA LEU A 319 -8.00 -7.80 37.52
C LEU A 319 -6.77 -7.68 38.42
N LYS A 320 -5.55 -7.81 37.88
CA LYS A 320 -4.29 -7.67 38.61
C LYS A 320 -4.06 -6.28 39.20
N SER A 321 -4.46 -5.23 38.49
CA SER A 321 -4.21 -3.85 38.92
C SER A 321 -5.29 -3.31 39.86
N GLN A 322 -6.54 -3.78 39.75
CA GLN A 322 -7.70 -3.21 40.45
C GLN A 322 -8.24 -4.10 41.59
N ALA A 323 -7.99 -5.40 41.56
CA ALA A 323 -8.38 -6.29 42.65
C ALA A 323 -7.50 -6.05 43.88
N SER A 324 -8.08 -6.17 45.08
CA SER A 324 -7.31 -6.32 46.31
C SER A 324 -6.49 -7.61 46.27
N ASP A 325 -5.52 -7.75 47.17
CA ASP A 325 -4.67 -8.94 47.20
C ASP A 325 -5.48 -10.21 47.48
N GLU A 326 -6.52 -10.13 48.32
CA GLU A 326 -7.44 -11.23 48.61
C GLU A 326 -8.31 -11.59 47.39
N GLN A 327 -8.83 -10.56 46.71
CA GLN A 327 -9.60 -10.73 45.47
C GLN A 327 -8.75 -11.38 44.38
N TYR A 328 -7.51 -10.92 44.20
CA TYR A 328 -6.59 -11.49 43.22
C TYR A 328 -6.21 -12.92 43.58
N LYS A 329 -5.94 -13.22 44.86
CA LYS A 329 -5.67 -14.59 45.31
C LYS A 329 -6.82 -15.54 44.97
N LYS A 330 -8.06 -15.06 45.04
CA LYS A 330 -9.27 -15.84 44.72
C LYS A 330 -9.50 -16.01 43.21
N TRP A 331 -9.35 -14.93 42.43
CA TRP A 331 -9.81 -14.89 41.03
C TRP A 331 -8.68 -14.88 40.00
N GLY A 332 -7.49 -14.42 40.35
CA GLY A 332 -6.34 -14.28 39.47
C GLY A 332 -5.83 -15.62 38.94
N PRO A 333 -5.35 -16.55 39.81
CA PRO A 333 -4.80 -17.83 39.34
C PRO A 333 -5.76 -18.68 38.50
N PRO A 334 -7.06 -18.80 38.83
CA PRO A 334 -8.00 -19.51 37.95
C PRO A 334 -8.19 -18.83 36.58
N ALA A 335 -8.14 -17.50 36.52
CA ALA A 335 -8.21 -16.75 35.26
C ALA A 335 -6.96 -16.98 34.39
N GLU A 336 -5.77 -16.88 34.98
CA GLU A 336 -4.49 -17.09 34.29
C GLU A 336 -4.40 -18.50 33.68
N ASN A 337 -5.03 -19.48 34.34
CA ASN A 337 -5.13 -20.87 33.90
C ASN A 337 -6.33 -21.16 32.99
N PHE A 338 -7.05 -20.14 32.51
CA PHE A 338 -8.21 -20.30 31.62
C PHE A 338 -9.34 -21.18 32.22
N GLN A 339 -9.44 -21.29 33.54
CA GLN A 339 -10.56 -21.98 34.21
C GLN A 339 -11.87 -21.20 34.07
N TYR A 340 -11.76 -19.91 33.74
CA TYR A 340 -12.84 -19.08 33.22
C TYR A 340 -12.26 -18.01 32.29
N ILE A 341 -13.07 -17.52 31.35
CA ILE A 341 -12.62 -16.57 30.32
C ILE A 341 -13.30 -15.23 30.56
N GLY A 342 -12.50 -14.18 30.61
CA GLY A 342 -12.93 -12.82 30.93
C GLY A 342 -12.92 -11.86 29.75
N CYS A 343 -13.79 -10.86 29.76
CA CYS A 343 -13.72 -9.69 28.87
C CYS A 343 -13.82 -8.36 29.66
N TYR A 344 -13.49 -7.23 29.02
CA TYR A 344 -13.55 -5.90 29.65
C TYR A 344 -14.72 -5.09 29.10
N ALA A 345 -15.82 -5.04 29.85
CA ALA A 345 -17.10 -4.44 29.45
C ALA A 345 -17.23 -2.99 29.94
N GLN A 346 -16.58 -2.06 29.24
CA GLN A 346 -16.63 -0.62 29.55
C GLN A 346 -17.61 0.14 28.66
N THR A 347 -17.31 0.18 27.35
CA THR A 347 -18.05 0.95 26.35
C THR A 347 -19.52 0.56 26.29
N GLU A 348 -20.36 1.58 26.15
CA GLU A 348 -21.79 1.46 25.96
C GLU A 348 -22.21 1.96 24.59
N LEU A 349 -23.41 1.59 24.15
CA LEU A 349 -23.97 2.05 22.89
C LEU A 349 -24.04 3.59 22.82
N GLY A 350 -24.38 4.25 23.93
CA GLY A 350 -24.43 5.71 24.05
C GLY A 350 -23.09 6.38 24.39
N HIS A 351 -22.12 5.65 24.96
CA HIS A 351 -20.94 6.24 25.59
C HIS A 351 -19.66 5.41 25.37
N GLY A 352 -18.74 5.98 24.58
CA GLY A 352 -17.38 5.45 24.38
C GLY A 352 -16.30 6.33 25.02
N SER A 353 -16.10 7.55 24.50
CA SER A 353 -15.05 8.46 24.98
C SER A 353 -15.38 9.14 26.32
N ALA A 354 -16.67 9.41 26.57
CA ALA A 354 -17.15 10.08 27.79
C ALA A 354 -17.46 9.04 28.90
N LEU A 355 -16.41 8.49 29.50
CA LEU A 355 -16.54 7.40 30.48
C LEU A 355 -17.27 7.80 31.77
N ASP A 356 -17.24 9.08 32.14
CA ASP A 356 -18.01 9.63 33.27
C ASP A 356 -19.52 9.60 33.03
N ARG A 357 -19.95 9.49 31.77
CA ARG A 357 -21.36 9.50 31.37
C ARG A 357 -21.98 8.12 31.21
N LEU A 358 -21.24 7.03 31.44
CA LEU A 358 -21.76 5.66 31.43
C LEU A 358 -23.07 5.55 32.22
N GLU A 359 -24.01 4.75 31.73
CA GLU A 359 -25.37 4.65 32.22
C GLU A 359 -25.61 3.35 33.03
N THR A 360 -24.84 2.29 32.78
CA THR A 360 -24.95 1.04 33.56
C THR A 360 -24.73 1.35 35.04
N THR A 361 -25.59 0.84 35.91
CA THR A 361 -25.52 1.07 37.37
C THR A 361 -25.15 -0.19 38.13
N ALA A 362 -24.53 0.01 39.28
CA ALA A 362 -24.26 -1.01 40.30
C ALA A 362 -24.72 -0.45 41.66
N THR A 363 -25.93 -0.83 42.08
CA THR A 363 -26.55 -0.30 43.31
C THR A 363 -26.37 -1.28 44.47
N LEU A 364 -25.88 -0.80 45.61
CA LEU A 364 -25.67 -1.64 46.80
C LEU A 364 -27.01 -2.00 47.47
N ASP A 365 -27.31 -3.30 47.56
CA ASP A 365 -28.36 -3.86 48.42
C ASP A 365 -27.76 -4.25 49.77
N MET A 366 -27.81 -3.30 50.71
CA MET A 366 -27.29 -3.44 52.08
C MET A 366 -27.85 -4.65 52.84
N LYS A 367 -29.08 -5.07 52.54
CA LYS A 367 -29.74 -6.19 53.24
C LYS A 367 -29.18 -7.55 52.82
N ARG A 368 -28.68 -7.65 51.59
CA ARG A 368 -28.17 -8.89 51.00
C ARG A 368 -26.65 -8.93 50.89
N ASP A 369 -25.97 -7.80 51.13
CA ASP A 369 -24.53 -7.64 50.89
C ASP A 369 -24.16 -7.92 49.42
N GLU A 370 -24.96 -7.36 48.50
CA GLU A 370 -24.88 -7.59 47.05
C GLU A 370 -24.93 -6.28 46.24
N TRP A 371 -24.34 -6.28 45.05
CA TRP A 371 -24.56 -5.29 44.00
C TRP A 371 -25.68 -5.73 43.06
N VAL A 372 -26.56 -4.81 42.71
CA VAL A 372 -27.55 -4.95 41.63
C VAL A 372 -27.01 -4.25 40.39
N ILE A 373 -26.57 -5.03 39.39
CA ILE A 373 -26.08 -4.55 38.10
C ILE A 373 -27.26 -4.38 37.15
N HIS A 374 -27.43 -3.18 36.59
CA HIS A 374 -28.55 -2.88 35.71
C HIS A 374 -28.19 -1.93 34.56
N SER A 375 -28.73 -2.22 33.39
CA SER A 375 -28.75 -1.37 32.20
C SER A 375 -30.11 -0.66 32.11
N PRO A 376 -30.24 0.61 32.55
CA PRO A 376 -31.53 1.30 32.63
C PRO A 376 -32.18 1.59 31.27
N THR A 377 -31.38 1.66 30.21
CA THR A 377 -31.79 2.09 28.87
C THR A 377 -31.14 1.20 27.81
N GLN A 378 -31.66 1.25 26.58
CA GLN A 378 -30.99 0.60 25.45
C GLN A 378 -29.59 1.21 25.18
N SER A 379 -29.41 2.51 25.41
CA SER A 379 -28.13 3.19 25.23
C SER A 379 -27.08 2.76 26.26
N SER A 380 -27.51 2.31 27.44
CA SER A 380 -26.63 1.75 28.49
C SER A 380 -26.10 0.33 28.19
N ALA A 381 -26.56 -0.30 27.11
CA ALA A 381 -26.07 -1.62 26.74
C ALA A 381 -24.57 -1.57 26.47
N LYS A 382 -23.82 -2.51 27.07
CA LYS A 382 -22.40 -2.68 26.74
C LYS A 382 -22.27 -3.05 25.27
N PHE A 383 -21.32 -2.46 24.57
CA PHE A 383 -21.14 -2.60 23.13
C PHE A 383 -19.65 -2.59 22.75
N TRP A 384 -19.28 -3.20 21.62
CA TRP A 384 -17.88 -3.38 21.15
C TRP A 384 -17.00 -4.36 21.95
N ILE A 385 -17.53 -5.04 22.95
CA ILE A 385 -16.68 -5.80 23.89
C ILE A 385 -16.19 -7.11 23.26
N GLY A 386 -14.93 -7.19 22.81
CA GLY A 386 -14.40 -8.43 22.24
C GLY A 386 -14.36 -9.58 23.27
N GLY A 387 -14.68 -10.80 22.83
CA GLY A 387 -14.88 -11.96 23.69
C GLY A 387 -16.29 -12.05 24.29
N LEU A 388 -17.03 -10.95 24.44
CA LEU A 388 -18.33 -10.95 25.13
C LEU A 388 -19.39 -11.75 24.38
N GLY A 389 -19.44 -11.62 23.05
CA GLY A 389 -20.56 -12.09 22.24
C GLY A 389 -20.83 -13.58 22.40
N LYS A 390 -19.78 -14.41 22.42
CA LYS A 390 -19.87 -15.87 22.43
C LYS A 390 -18.86 -16.56 23.36
N LEU A 391 -17.70 -15.98 23.65
CA LEU A 391 -16.62 -16.71 24.33
C LEU A 391 -16.58 -16.52 25.86
N SER A 392 -16.67 -15.30 26.36
CA SER A 392 -16.38 -14.99 27.76
C SER A 392 -17.45 -15.53 28.70
N THR A 393 -17.01 -16.08 29.84
CA THR A 393 -17.87 -16.55 30.93
C THR A 393 -18.00 -15.51 32.04
N HIS A 394 -17.05 -14.59 32.14
CA HIS A 394 -17.03 -13.48 33.08
C HIS A 394 -16.73 -12.16 32.36
N ALA A 395 -17.13 -11.05 32.96
CA ALA A 395 -16.80 -9.71 32.47
C ALA A 395 -16.38 -8.82 33.65
N VAL A 396 -15.36 -7.98 33.47
CA VAL A 396 -15.21 -6.78 34.30
C VAL A 396 -16.11 -5.71 33.71
N VAL A 397 -17.23 -5.43 34.37
CA VAL A 397 -18.22 -4.43 33.94
C VAL A 397 -17.90 -3.10 34.62
N GLN A 398 -17.75 -2.03 33.83
CA GLN A 398 -17.71 -0.66 34.36
C GLN A 398 -19.14 -0.16 34.56
N ALA A 399 -19.50 0.24 35.77
CA ALA A 399 -20.83 0.73 36.11
C ALA A 399 -20.76 1.84 37.15
N LYS A 400 -21.75 2.74 37.15
CA LYS A 400 -21.92 3.77 38.18
C LYS A 400 -22.18 3.13 39.53
N LEU A 401 -21.26 3.35 40.46
CA LEU A 401 -21.36 2.90 41.83
C LEU A 401 -22.40 3.73 42.58
N ILE A 402 -23.50 3.11 43.01
CA ILE A 402 -24.59 3.78 43.73
C ILE A 402 -24.74 3.20 45.14
N ILE A 403 -24.63 4.07 46.15
CA ILE A 403 -24.78 3.71 47.56
C ILE A 403 -25.77 4.69 48.20
N ASN A 404 -26.85 4.18 48.79
CA ASN A 404 -27.90 5.00 49.41
C ASN A 404 -28.41 6.14 48.50
N GLY A 405 -28.56 5.85 47.21
CA GLY A 405 -29.03 6.80 46.19
C GLY A 405 -27.98 7.80 45.68
N LYS A 406 -26.76 7.78 46.20
CA LYS A 406 -25.66 8.65 45.75
C LYS A 406 -24.78 7.95 44.71
N ASP A 407 -24.54 8.63 43.60
CA ASP A 407 -23.63 8.21 42.53
C ASP A 407 -22.18 8.61 42.87
N TYR A 408 -21.27 7.64 42.82
CA TYR A 408 -19.82 7.80 43.04
C TYR A 408 -19.00 7.67 41.75
N GLY A 409 -19.67 7.55 40.60
CA GLY A 409 -19.06 7.40 39.29
C GLY A 409 -18.71 5.95 38.92
N PRO A 410 -18.13 5.76 37.73
CA PRO A 410 -17.82 4.43 37.20
C PRO A 410 -16.80 3.67 38.03
N HIS A 411 -17.10 2.41 38.34
CA HIS A 411 -16.22 1.47 39.02
C HIS A 411 -16.25 0.08 38.36
N PRO A 412 -15.18 -0.71 38.47
CA PRO A 412 -15.11 -2.08 37.94
C PRO A 412 -15.77 -3.12 38.86
N PHE A 413 -16.59 -3.98 38.27
CA PHE A 413 -17.23 -5.12 38.93
C PHE A 413 -16.96 -6.41 38.16
N LEU A 414 -16.51 -7.47 38.83
CA LEU A 414 -16.38 -8.80 38.24
C LEU A 414 -17.75 -9.49 38.21
N VAL A 415 -18.32 -9.65 37.03
CA VAL A 415 -19.67 -10.20 36.83
C VAL A 415 -19.56 -11.54 36.11
N PRO A 416 -19.97 -12.67 36.70
CA PRO A 416 -20.16 -13.91 35.96
C PRO A 416 -21.35 -13.72 35.00
N ILE A 417 -21.22 -14.12 33.75
CA ILE A 417 -22.26 -13.90 32.72
C ILE A 417 -22.70 -15.20 32.05
N ARG A 418 -21.91 -16.27 32.17
CA ARG A 418 -22.27 -17.63 31.71
C ARG A 418 -21.94 -18.67 32.76
N SER A 419 -22.70 -19.74 32.76
CA SER A 419 -22.43 -20.96 33.52
C SER A 419 -21.12 -21.60 33.06
N LEU A 420 -20.24 -21.95 34.01
CA LEU A 420 -19.01 -22.67 33.72
C LEU A 420 -19.24 -24.15 33.35
N LYS A 421 -20.46 -24.67 33.53
CA LYS A 421 -20.81 -26.06 33.24
C LYS A 421 -21.19 -26.29 31.78
N ASP A 422 -22.02 -25.41 31.24
CA ASP A 422 -22.70 -25.59 29.94
C ASP A 422 -22.74 -24.32 29.10
N HIS A 423 -22.04 -23.26 29.54
CA HIS A 423 -21.91 -21.98 28.83
C HIS A 423 -23.21 -21.21 28.61
N THR A 424 -24.30 -21.64 29.25
CA THR A 424 -25.60 -20.95 29.22
C THR A 424 -25.49 -19.57 29.86
N LEU A 425 -26.24 -18.60 29.35
CA LEU A 425 -26.30 -17.26 29.96
C LEU A 425 -26.92 -17.35 31.36
N LEU A 426 -26.32 -16.64 32.32
CA LEU A 426 -26.90 -16.55 33.66
C LEU A 426 -28.18 -15.70 33.65
N PRO A 427 -29.12 -15.93 34.59
CA PRO A 427 -30.32 -15.11 34.69
C PRO A 427 -29.99 -13.62 34.89
N GLY A 428 -30.74 -12.75 34.21
CA GLY A 428 -30.57 -11.30 34.32
C GLY A 428 -29.54 -10.70 33.37
N VAL A 429 -28.98 -11.45 32.42
CA VAL A 429 -28.16 -10.89 31.33
C VAL A 429 -28.61 -11.36 29.95
N VAL A 430 -28.65 -10.44 28.99
CA VAL A 430 -28.86 -10.74 27.58
C VAL A 430 -27.58 -10.40 26.84
N ILE A 431 -27.02 -11.35 26.09
CA ILE A 431 -25.79 -11.16 25.32
C ILE A 431 -25.99 -11.57 23.87
N ARG A 432 -25.49 -10.74 22.97
CA ARG A 432 -25.46 -11.00 21.52
C ARG A 432 -24.08 -10.67 20.97
N ASP A 433 -23.74 -11.31 19.86
CA ASP A 433 -22.68 -10.80 19.00
C ASP A 433 -23.20 -9.58 18.23
N GLN A 434 -22.37 -8.56 18.05
CA GLN A 434 -22.81 -7.30 17.44
C GLN A 434 -22.95 -7.35 15.91
N GLY A 435 -22.40 -8.38 15.25
CA GLY A 435 -22.44 -8.53 13.80
C GLY A 435 -21.13 -8.21 13.07
N PRO A 436 -21.21 -8.04 11.73
CA PRO A 436 -20.05 -7.83 10.87
C PRO A 436 -19.36 -6.48 11.12
N LYS A 437 -18.08 -6.41 10.76
CA LYS A 437 -17.18 -5.27 10.99
C LYS A 437 -16.27 -5.09 9.78
N GLN A 438 -15.61 -3.94 9.68
CA GLN A 438 -14.59 -3.68 8.65
C GLN A 438 -13.39 -4.62 8.76
N GLY A 439 -12.98 -4.96 9.99
CA GLY A 439 -11.89 -5.89 10.31
C GLY A 439 -12.21 -6.73 11.54
N ALA A 440 -11.21 -7.44 12.08
CA ALA A 440 -11.35 -8.35 13.22
C ALA A 440 -12.52 -9.34 13.02
N ILE A 441 -12.54 -9.99 11.85
CA ILE A 441 -13.65 -10.83 11.37
C ILE A 441 -13.96 -11.97 12.35
N SER A 442 -12.90 -12.58 12.89
CA SER A 442 -12.89 -13.67 13.87
C SER A 442 -13.19 -13.25 15.30
N MET A 443 -13.28 -11.95 15.60
CA MET A 443 -13.61 -11.44 16.94
C MET A 443 -15.13 -11.36 17.14
N ASP A 444 -15.60 -11.85 18.28
CA ASP A 444 -17.00 -11.83 18.73
C ASP A 444 -17.31 -10.63 19.63
N ASN A 445 -17.05 -9.43 19.12
CA ASN A 445 -17.45 -8.19 19.81
C ASN A 445 -18.93 -8.24 20.18
N GLY A 446 -19.21 -8.10 21.47
CA GLY A 446 -20.52 -8.35 22.04
C GLY A 446 -21.31 -7.10 22.39
N TYR A 447 -22.61 -7.31 22.48
CA TYR A 447 -23.64 -6.46 23.04
C TYR A 447 -24.17 -7.11 24.32
N ALA A 448 -24.32 -6.37 25.42
CA ALA A 448 -24.96 -6.90 26.63
C ALA A 448 -25.86 -5.89 27.36
N LEU A 449 -27.01 -6.39 27.84
CA LEU A 449 -27.90 -5.71 28.78
C LEU A 449 -27.99 -6.49 30.08
N PHE A 450 -27.95 -5.79 31.19
CA PHE A 450 -28.13 -6.35 32.53
C PHE A 450 -29.51 -5.97 33.09
N ASN A 451 -30.28 -6.95 33.53
CA ASN A 451 -31.59 -6.76 34.16
C ASN A 451 -31.51 -7.20 35.63
N ASN A 452 -31.22 -6.24 36.50
CA ASN A 452 -31.16 -6.42 37.96
C ASN A 452 -30.35 -7.65 38.39
N MET A 453 -29.22 -7.88 37.73
CA MET A 453 -28.34 -9.02 38.00
C MET A 453 -27.65 -8.81 39.35
N ARG A 454 -27.66 -9.84 40.19
CA ARG A 454 -27.09 -9.76 41.55
C ARG A 454 -25.73 -10.43 41.62
N ILE A 455 -24.77 -9.74 42.23
CA ILE A 455 -23.43 -10.26 42.52
C ILE A 455 -23.04 -9.89 43.96
N PRO A 456 -22.22 -10.70 44.66
CA PRO A 456 -21.75 -10.37 46.00
C PRO A 456 -21.05 -9.00 46.08
N ARG A 457 -21.10 -8.32 47.24
CA ARG A 457 -20.42 -7.01 47.42
C ARG A 457 -18.93 -7.10 47.13
N GLU A 458 -18.30 -8.22 47.47
CA GLU A 458 -16.87 -8.45 47.20
C GLU A 458 -16.52 -8.38 45.72
N ASN A 459 -17.46 -8.51 44.77
CA ASN A 459 -17.18 -8.49 43.33
C ASN A 459 -16.82 -7.11 42.75
N MET A 460 -16.99 -6.02 43.50
CA MET A 460 -16.39 -4.73 43.13
C MET A 460 -14.86 -4.81 43.31
N LEU A 461 -14.04 -4.42 42.35
CA LEU A 461 -12.58 -4.50 42.51
C LEU A 461 -12.08 -3.35 43.41
N MET A 462 -11.53 -3.68 44.57
CA MET A 462 -11.43 -2.75 45.71
C MET A 462 -10.00 -2.28 46.06
N ARG A 463 -9.03 -2.37 45.15
CA ARG A 463 -7.64 -1.95 45.46
C ARG A 463 -7.53 -0.46 45.81
N PHE A 464 -8.15 0.39 45.00
CA PHE A 464 -8.05 1.84 45.13
C PHE A 464 -9.30 2.48 45.74
N SER A 465 -10.45 1.82 45.67
CA SER A 465 -11.71 2.35 46.23
C SER A 465 -12.45 1.22 46.91
N GLN A 466 -12.91 1.45 48.14
CA GLN A 466 -13.45 0.39 48.99
C GLN A 466 -14.86 0.76 49.44
N VAL A 467 -15.71 -0.25 49.63
CA VAL A 467 -17.04 -0.08 50.23
C VAL A 467 -17.18 -1.08 51.37
N SER A 468 -17.31 -0.58 52.59
CA SER A 468 -17.50 -1.43 53.78
C SER A 468 -18.86 -2.15 53.76
N LYS A 469 -19.04 -3.12 54.67
CA LYS A 469 -20.36 -3.77 54.89
C LYS A 469 -21.44 -2.78 55.34
N ASP A 470 -21.04 -1.68 55.96
CA ASP A 470 -21.94 -0.59 56.39
C ASP A 470 -22.19 0.44 55.27
N GLY A 471 -21.70 0.19 54.05
CA GLY A 471 -21.91 1.06 52.90
C GLY A 471 -21.04 2.33 52.92
N ILE A 472 -19.95 2.33 53.70
CA ILE A 472 -19.05 3.48 53.76
C ILE A 472 -18.04 3.39 52.61
N TYR A 473 -17.99 4.43 51.78
CA TYR A 473 -17.09 4.53 50.63
C TYR A 473 -15.76 5.22 50.98
N SER A 474 -14.64 4.57 50.66
CA SER A 474 -13.28 5.09 50.81
C SER A 474 -12.67 5.41 49.44
N LYS A 475 -12.13 6.63 49.30
CA LYS A 475 -11.55 7.17 48.06
C LYS A 475 -10.10 6.72 47.83
N PRO A 476 -9.62 6.72 46.57
CA PRO A 476 -8.22 6.46 46.24
C PRO A 476 -7.30 7.60 46.67
N ILE A 477 -6.02 7.29 46.93
CA ILE A 477 -4.97 8.29 47.22
C ILE A 477 -4.81 9.28 46.06
N HIS A 478 -4.88 8.80 44.82
CA HIS A 478 -4.90 9.64 43.63
C HIS A 478 -5.92 9.11 42.60
N PRO A 479 -6.87 9.94 42.11
CA PRO A 479 -7.96 9.49 41.23
C PRO A 479 -7.50 8.80 39.94
N LYS A 480 -6.31 9.17 39.43
CA LYS A 480 -5.78 8.63 38.16
C LYS A 480 -5.06 7.28 38.28
N LEU A 481 -4.86 6.73 39.48
CA LEU A 481 -4.23 5.41 39.65
C LEU A 481 -5.03 4.31 38.96
N ALA A 482 -6.36 4.47 38.88
CA ALA A 482 -7.23 3.55 38.18
C ALA A 482 -7.00 3.50 36.66
N PHE A 483 -6.29 4.48 36.07
CA PHE A 483 -6.02 4.55 34.63
C PHE A 483 -4.73 3.87 34.18
N GLY A 484 -3.93 3.32 35.10
CA GLY A 484 -2.65 2.67 34.77
C GLY A 484 -2.78 1.55 33.73
N GLY A 485 -3.91 0.83 33.72
CA GLY A 485 -4.23 -0.19 32.72
C GLY A 485 -4.35 0.37 31.29
N MET A 486 -5.05 1.49 31.11
CA MET A 486 -5.20 2.12 29.78
C MET A 486 -3.88 2.67 29.25
N THR A 487 -3.04 3.24 30.12
CA THR A 487 -1.72 3.73 29.74
C THR A 487 -0.85 2.61 29.17
N ALA A 488 -0.87 1.42 29.80
CA ALA A 488 -0.14 0.25 29.31
C ALA A 488 -0.55 -0.15 27.88
N VAL A 489 -1.85 -0.10 27.59
CA VAL A 489 -2.39 -0.48 26.27
C VAL A 489 -1.98 0.54 25.21
N ARG A 490 -2.03 1.84 25.52
CA ARG A 490 -1.59 2.90 24.59
C ARG A 490 -0.12 2.77 24.22
N THR A 491 0.74 2.47 25.19
CA THR A 491 2.17 2.17 24.95
C THR A 491 2.32 1.00 23.96
N ARG A 492 1.59 -0.12 24.18
CA ARG A 492 1.61 -1.26 23.24
C ARG A 492 1.11 -0.89 21.84
N LEU A 493 0.13 0.01 21.73
CA LEU A 493 -0.39 0.44 20.43
C LEU A 493 0.62 1.27 19.62
N VAL A 494 1.52 2.00 20.28
CA VAL A 494 2.64 2.65 19.59
C VAL A 494 3.52 1.60 18.91
N ASN A 495 3.92 0.56 19.67
CA ASN A 495 4.73 -0.55 19.15
C ASN A 495 4.00 -1.36 18.06
N GLN A 496 2.70 -1.62 18.23
CA GLN A 496 1.89 -2.29 17.22
C GLN A 496 1.75 -1.45 15.94
N SER A 497 1.71 -0.12 16.06
CA SER A 497 1.69 0.78 14.89
C SER A 497 3.00 0.73 14.13
N ALA A 498 4.14 0.72 14.82
CA ALA A 498 5.45 0.50 14.21
C ALA A 498 5.50 -0.82 13.43
N LEU A 499 5.04 -1.93 14.02
CA LEU A 499 5.01 -3.25 13.39
C LEU A 499 4.15 -3.25 12.11
N ASN A 500 2.94 -2.68 12.15
CA ASN A 500 2.03 -2.66 11.00
C ASN A 500 2.56 -1.75 9.87
N MET A 501 3.18 -0.61 10.21
CA MET A 501 3.84 0.23 9.23
C MET A 501 5.04 -0.47 8.59
N ALA A 502 5.87 -1.15 9.40
CA ALA A 502 6.98 -1.96 8.92
C ALA A 502 6.49 -3.07 7.97
N ARG A 503 5.43 -3.79 8.33
CA ARG A 503 4.81 -4.82 7.48
C ARG A 503 4.34 -4.26 6.14
N GLY A 504 3.61 -3.14 6.16
CA GLY A 504 3.16 -2.46 4.95
C GLY A 504 4.33 -1.98 4.08
N ALA A 505 5.35 -1.38 4.70
CA ALA A 505 6.56 -0.95 4.01
C ALA A 505 7.30 -2.14 3.37
N THR A 506 7.45 -3.26 4.08
CA THR A 506 8.13 -4.45 3.55
C THR A 506 7.43 -4.98 2.30
N ILE A 507 6.10 -5.16 2.35
CA ILE A 507 5.34 -5.65 1.20
C ILE A 507 5.47 -4.67 0.03
N ALA A 508 5.31 -3.37 0.29
CA ALA A 508 5.35 -2.37 -0.76
C ALA A 508 6.73 -2.20 -1.38
N ILE A 509 7.79 -2.17 -0.59
CA ILE A 509 9.15 -2.03 -1.08
C ILE A 509 9.54 -3.24 -1.92
N ARG A 510 9.33 -4.46 -1.43
CA ARG A 510 9.67 -5.68 -2.17
C ARG A 510 8.93 -5.75 -3.49
N TYR A 511 7.62 -5.49 -3.49
CA TYR A 511 6.85 -5.51 -4.73
C TYR A 511 7.25 -4.40 -5.70
N CYS A 512 7.40 -3.17 -5.24
CA CYS A 512 7.79 -2.04 -6.09
C CYS A 512 9.22 -2.19 -6.65
N ALA A 513 10.08 -2.94 -5.96
CA ALA A 513 11.41 -3.28 -6.45
C ALA A 513 11.38 -4.29 -7.62
N VAL A 514 10.43 -5.21 -7.65
CA VAL A 514 10.34 -6.24 -8.71
C VAL A 514 9.31 -5.91 -9.79
N ARG A 515 8.36 -5.02 -9.50
CA ARG A 515 7.38 -4.55 -10.48
C ARG A 515 8.05 -3.55 -11.42
N ARG A 516 8.00 -3.84 -12.72
CA ARG A 516 8.42 -2.93 -13.79
C ARG A 516 7.19 -2.40 -14.54
N GLN A 517 7.18 -1.11 -14.84
CA GLN A 517 6.10 -0.47 -15.61
C GLN A 517 6.55 0.90 -16.14
N GLY A 518 6.19 1.24 -17.38
CA GLY A 518 6.31 2.59 -17.93
C GLY A 518 7.50 2.75 -18.86
N THR A 519 8.53 3.46 -18.42
CA THR A 519 9.67 3.81 -19.29
C THR A 519 10.56 2.59 -19.54
N THR A 520 10.76 2.22 -20.80
CA THR A 520 11.66 1.13 -21.19
C THR A 520 13.11 1.60 -21.31
N ASN A 521 14.02 0.86 -20.70
CA ASN A 521 15.45 1.05 -20.90
C ASN A 521 15.87 0.44 -22.24
N VAL A 522 16.27 1.29 -23.19
CA VAL A 522 16.66 0.87 -24.55
C VAL A 522 17.84 -0.11 -24.57
N ALA A 523 18.73 -0.04 -23.57
CA ALA A 523 19.92 -0.90 -23.52
C ALA A 523 19.62 -2.32 -22.99
N THR A 524 18.58 -2.48 -22.16
CA THR A 524 18.25 -3.77 -21.54
C THR A 524 16.89 -4.32 -21.98
N ASP A 525 16.12 -3.52 -22.73
CA ASP A 525 14.71 -3.78 -23.07
C ASP A 525 13.81 -4.07 -21.85
N LEU A 526 14.23 -3.60 -20.67
CA LEU A 526 13.46 -3.75 -19.43
C LEU A 526 12.77 -2.44 -19.09
N GLU A 527 11.48 -2.53 -18.74
CA GLU A 527 10.77 -1.40 -18.14
C GLU A 527 11.38 -1.01 -16.78
N THR A 528 11.21 0.25 -16.39
CA THR A 528 11.75 0.81 -15.15
C THR A 528 11.10 0.13 -13.94
N GLN A 529 11.90 -0.26 -12.92
CA GLN A 529 11.38 -0.71 -11.63
C GLN A 529 10.55 0.42 -11.03
N VAL A 530 9.32 0.16 -10.59
CA VAL A 530 8.43 1.26 -10.19
C VAL A 530 8.96 2.00 -8.95
N LEU A 531 9.77 1.34 -8.11
CA LEU A 531 10.49 1.97 -7.00
C LEU A 531 11.55 3.01 -7.44
N ASP A 532 11.94 3.06 -8.71
CA ASP A 532 12.86 4.08 -9.25
C ASP A 532 12.16 5.41 -9.54
N TYR A 533 10.83 5.44 -9.61
CA TYR A 533 10.10 6.68 -9.75
C TYR A 533 10.10 7.46 -8.43
N PRO A 534 10.56 8.73 -8.39
CA PRO A 534 10.59 9.53 -7.17
C PRO A 534 9.22 9.67 -6.48
N ALA A 535 8.13 9.68 -7.25
CA ALA A 535 6.78 9.71 -6.71
C ALA A 535 6.43 8.43 -5.92
N VAL A 536 6.90 7.25 -6.36
CA VAL A 536 6.72 5.99 -5.62
C VAL A 536 7.63 5.98 -4.40
N GLN A 537 8.87 6.46 -4.52
CA GLN A 537 9.80 6.58 -3.40
C GLN A 537 9.24 7.47 -2.28
N HIS A 538 8.71 8.65 -2.64
CA HIS A 538 8.12 9.60 -1.69
C HIS A 538 6.99 8.99 -0.85
N ARG A 539 6.19 8.11 -1.46
CA ARG A 539 5.04 7.45 -0.82
C ARG A 539 5.45 6.21 -0.01
N VAL A 540 6.28 5.34 -0.57
CA VAL A 540 6.66 4.06 0.06
C VAL A 540 7.76 4.23 1.10
N LEU A 541 8.80 5.03 0.80
CA LEU A 541 9.94 5.20 1.71
C LEU A 541 9.63 6.17 2.87
N SER A 542 8.61 7.02 2.75
CA SER A 542 8.10 7.77 3.91
C SER A 542 7.37 6.85 4.90
N LEU A 543 6.61 5.84 4.45
CA LEU A 543 6.05 4.83 5.36
C LEU A 543 7.15 4.07 6.12
N LEU A 544 8.23 3.71 5.44
CA LEU A 544 9.41 3.11 6.07
C LEU A 544 9.99 4.04 7.14
N SER A 545 10.16 5.33 6.84
CA SER A 545 10.70 6.29 7.79
C SER A 545 9.79 6.52 9.01
N HIS A 546 8.47 6.52 8.80
CA HIS A 546 7.48 6.56 9.88
C HIS A 546 7.55 5.32 10.78
N ALA A 547 7.77 4.13 10.20
CA ALA A 547 7.94 2.90 10.98
C ALA A 547 9.14 3.03 11.92
N PHE A 548 10.30 3.45 11.41
CA PHE A 548 11.51 3.68 12.23
C PHE A 548 11.30 4.74 13.32
N ALA A 549 10.75 5.90 12.98
CA ALA A 549 10.47 6.96 13.95
C ALA A 549 9.53 6.47 15.07
N THR A 550 8.56 5.63 14.73
CA THR A 550 7.63 5.02 15.68
C THR A 550 8.30 3.95 16.54
N ILE A 551 9.22 3.14 15.99
CA ILE A 551 10.02 2.15 16.76
C ILE A 551 10.82 2.86 17.85
N PHE A 552 11.56 3.92 17.50
CA PHE A 552 12.37 4.65 18.47
C PHE A 552 11.53 5.38 19.52
N SER A 553 10.38 5.92 19.12
CA SER A 553 9.43 6.51 20.06
C SER A 553 8.79 5.46 20.97
N GLY A 554 8.56 4.25 20.45
CA GLY A 554 8.14 3.05 21.17
C GLY A 554 9.10 2.70 22.30
N TYR A 555 10.39 2.61 21.99
CA TYR A 555 11.43 2.38 23.00
C TYR A 555 11.43 3.44 24.11
N TRP A 556 11.28 4.71 23.75
CA TRP A 556 11.23 5.79 24.71
C TRP A 556 10.01 5.71 25.64
N ILE A 557 8.81 5.45 25.09
CA ILE A 557 7.60 5.34 25.91
C ILE A 557 7.58 4.06 26.77
N ASP A 558 8.20 2.97 26.30
CA ASP A 558 8.40 1.76 27.08
C ASP A 558 9.35 1.99 28.27
N GLU A 559 10.50 2.65 28.03
CA GLU A 559 11.46 3.03 29.08
C GLU A 559 10.79 3.91 30.14
N MET A 560 10.00 4.92 29.73
CA MET A 560 9.28 5.80 30.64
C MET A 560 8.16 5.07 31.42
N TYR A 561 7.43 4.15 30.77
CA TYR A 561 6.38 3.35 31.41
C TYR A 561 6.97 2.37 32.43
N ALA A 562 8.10 1.74 32.12
CA ALA A 562 8.82 0.86 33.03
C ALA A 562 9.29 1.62 34.28
N GLN A 563 9.84 2.82 34.11
CA GLN A 563 10.24 3.69 35.23
C GLN A 563 9.03 4.07 36.09
N PHE A 564 7.92 4.50 35.47
CA PHE A 564 6.68 4.79 36.20
C PHE A 564 6.17 3.61 37.02
N ASN A 565 6.19 2.39 36.47
CA ASN A 565 5.81 1.19 37.22
C ASN A 565 6.76 0.89 38.39
N ALA A 566 8.04 1.22 38.29
CA ALA A 566 8.97 1.09 39.41
C ALA A 566 8.68 2.13 40.51
N ASP A 567 8.36 3.37 40.12
CA ASP A 567 8.16 4.48 41.06
C ASP A 567 6.82 4.39 41.81
N ILE A 568 5.76 3.94 41.15
CA ILE A 568 4.44 3.77 41.77
C ILE A 568 4.45 2.72 42.89
N THR A 569 5.31 1.70 42.81
CA THR A 569 5.46 0.70 43.89
C THR A 569 6.04 1.31 45.16
N LYS A 570 6.71 2.46 45.04
CA LYS A 570 7.26 3.25 46.15
C LYS A 570 6.34 4.40 46.56
N GLY A 571 5.16 4.52 45.95
CA GLY A 571 4.21 5.60 46.21
C GLY A 571 4.47 6.90 45.45
N ASP A 572 5.46 6.95 44.55
CA ASP A 572 5.71 8.14 43.72
C ASP A 572 4.79 8.15 42.49
N THR A 573 4.16 9.30 42.23
CA THR A 573 3.22 9.52 41.14
C THR A 573 3.65 10.65 40.20
N SER A 574 4.89 11.14 40.33
CA SER A 574 5.48 12.23 39.54
C SER A 574 5.32 12.02 38.02
N LEU A 575 5.68 10.83 37.52
CA LEU A 575 5.61 10.47 36.10
C LEU A 575 4.19 10.15 35.58
N LEU A 576 3.19 10.02 36.46
CA LEU A 576 1.85 9.57 36.07
C LEU A 576 1.22 10.47 34.99
N LYS A 577 1.43 11.79 35.09
CA LYS A 577 0.88 12.76 34.12
C LYS A 577 1.60 12.67 32.79
N ASP A 578 2.93 12.63 32.80
CA ASP A 578 3.78 12.56 31.60
C ASP A 578 3.47 11.28 30.80
N VAL A 579 3.50 10.11 31.45
CA VAL A 579 3.24 8.84 30.77
C VAL A 579 1.83 8.82 30.16
N HIS A 580 0.83 9.30 30.89
CA HIS A 580 -0.54 9.39 30.37
C HIS A 580 -0.63 10.30 29.14
N VAL A 581 -0.03 11.48 29.20
CA VAL A 581 -0.15 12.48 28.12
C VAL A 581 0.64 12.04 26.89
N TYR A 582 1.89 11.63 27.05
CA TYR A 582 2.73 11.25 25.92
C TYR A 582 2.27 9.95 25.26
N SER A 583 1.80 8.96 26.02
CA SER A 583 1.18 7.77 25.43
C SER A 583 -0.10 8.11 24.65
N SER A 584 -0.89 9.09 25.09
CA SER A 584 -2.10 9.54 24.39
C SER A 584 -1.78 10.27 23.09
N GLY A 585 -0.81 11.19 23.13
CA GLY A 585 -0.35 11.93 21.94
C GLY A 585 0.29 11.01 20.91
N LEU A 586 1.22 10.15 21.34
CA LEU A 586 1.86 9.17 20.46
C LEU A 586 0.82 8.23 19.86
N LYS A 587 -0.04 7.59 20.68
CA LYS A 587 -1.10 6.71 20.17
C LYS A 587 -1.95 7.41 19.12
N SER A 588 -2.41 8.64 19.40
CA SER A 588 -3.26 9.38 18.47
C SER A 588 -2.56 9.63 17.13
N TYR A 589 -1.32 10.11 17.19
CA TYR A 589 -0.57 10.45 15.98
C TYR A 589 -0.14 9.21 15.17
N VAL A 590 0.51 8.22 15.80
CA VAL A 590 1.14 7.10 15.08
C VAL A 590 0.12 6.11 14.52
N THR A 591 -1.04 5.96 15.15
CA THR A 591 -2.13 5.12 14.59
C THR A 591 -2.72 5.74 13.34
N LYS A 592 -2.93 7.07 13.32
CA LYS A 592 -3.37 7.78 12.12
C LYS A 592 -2.31 7.74 11.02
N LEU A 593 -1.05 8.01 11.38
CA LEU A 593 0.09 7.97 10.48
C LEU A 593 0.23 6.61 9.80
N GLY A 594 0.10 5.53 10.56
CA GLY A 594 0.13 4.18 10.01
C GLY A 594 -1.08 3.86 9.14
N ALA A 595 -2.30 4.26 9.56
CA ALA A 595 -3.51 3.95 8.81
C ALA A 595 -3.49 4.59 7.41
N ASP A 596 -3.06 5.84 7.34
CA ASP A 596 -2.92 6.57 6.08
C ASP A 596 -1.76 6.03 5.24
N GLY A 597 -0.59 5.83 5.86
CA GLY A 597 0.62 5.41 5.17
C GLY A 597 0.51 4.00 4.59
N ILE A 598 -0.12 3.06 5.30
CA ILE A 598 -0.36 1.68 4.80
C ILE A 598 -1.31 1.72 3.60
N GLU A 599 -2.38 2.51 3.64
CA GLU A 599 -3.29 2.66 2.50
C GLU A 599 -2.58 3.30 1.30
N ASP A 600 -1.74 4.31 1.52
CA ASP A 600 -1.00 4.94 0.44
C ASP A 600 0.03 3.99 -0.20
N ALA A 601 0.72 3.20 0.62
CA ALA A 601 1.62 2.14 0.16
C ALA A 601 0.87 1.04 -0.60
N ARG A 602 -0.35 0.65 -0.16
CA ARG A 602 -1.21 -0.30 -0.89
C ARG A 602 -1.55 0.21 -2.29
N ARG A 603 -1.84 1.51 -2.43
CA ARG A 603 -2.09 2.14 -3.75
C ARG A 603 -0.85 2.14 -4.66
N CYS A 604 0.36 2.13 -4.10
CA CYS A 604 1.60 1.99 -4.89
C CYS A 604 1.74 0.60 -5.53
N LEU A 605 1.01 -0.42 -5.05
CA LEU A 605 1.03 -1.77 -5.64
C LEU A 605 0.10 -1.88 -6.87
N GLY A 606 -0.57 -0.79 -7.26
CA GLY A 606 -1.50 -0.77 -8.38
C GLY A 606 -2.71 -1.69 -8.16
N GLY A 607 -3.22 -2.27 -9.25
CA GLY A 607 -4.36 -3.19 -9.22
C GLY A 607 -4.13 -4.44 -8.35
N HIS A 608 -2.91 -4.98 -8.34
CA HIS A 608 -2.58 -6.16 -7.52
C HIS A 608 -2.68 -5.88 -6.02
N GLY A 609 -2.45 -4.63 -5.60
CA GLY A 609 -2.67 -4.18 -4.23
C GLY A 609 -4.13 -4.14 -3.78
N TYR A 610 -5.09 -4.37 -4.68
CA TYR A 610 -6.50 -4.48 -4.33
C TYR A 610 -6.90 -5.92 -3.98
N SER A 611 -6.12 -6.92 -4.42
CA SER A 611 -6.34 -8.33 -4.09
C SER A 611 -6.01 -8.61 -2.62
N MET A 612 -6.76 -9.53 -1.99
CA MET A 612 -6.43 -10.05 -0.66
C MET A 612 -5.07 -10.76 -0.63
N PHE A 613 -4.64 -11.36 -1.75
CA PHE A 613 -3.35 -12.03 -1.91
C PHE A 613 -2.15 -11.05 -1.89
N SER A 614 -2.41 -9.74 -1.97
CA SER A 614 -1.40 -8.73 -1.67
C SER A 614 -0.87 -8.82 -0.24
N GLY A 615 -1.62 -9.45 0.67
CA GLY A 615 -1.31 -9.49 2.10
C GLY A 615 -1.46 -8.15 2.82
N MET A 616 -1.84 -7.07 2.11
CA MET A 616 -2.02 -5.73 2.69
C MET A 616 -3.39 -5.57 3.36
N ILE A 617 -4.44 -6.14 2.75
CA ILE A 617 -5.83 -5.77 3.04
C ILE A 617 -6.27 -6.20 4.44
N ASP A 618 -6.00 -7.45 4.82
CA ASP A 618 -6.57 -8.04 6.03
C ASP A 618 -6.05 -7.35 7.31
N PHE A 619 -4.73 -7.19 7.45
CA PHE A 619 -4.16 -6.51 8.62
C PHE A 619 -4.44 -5.01 8.60
N GLN A 620 -4.47 -4.36 7.43
CA GLN A 620 -4.82 -2.94 7.31
C GLN A 620 -6.25 -2.71 7.84
N ARG A 621 -7.23 -3.51 7.38
CA ARG A 621 -8.63 -3.44 7.84
C ARG A 621 -8.78 -3.63 9.34
N GLN A 622 -7.90 -4.40 9.96
CA GLN A 622 -7.85 -4.56 11.41
C GLN A 622 -7.22 -3.33 12.08
N PHE A 623 -6.08 -2.88 11.56
CA PHE A 623 -5.28 -1.81 12.13
C PHE A 623 -6.03 -0.48 12.18
N VAL A 624 -6.89 -0.17 11.21
CA VAL A 624 -7.65 1.10 11.19
C VAL A 624 -8.57 1.27 12.41
N ALA A 625 -8.96 0.20 13.10
CA ALA A 625 -9.73 0.33 14.34
C ALA A 625 -8.93 1.04 15.46
N SER A 626 -7.59 0.99 15.39
CA SER A 626 -6.69 1.61 16.39
C SER A 626 -6.79 3.12 16.47
N VAL A 627 -7.30 3.79 15.42
CA VAL A 627 -7.55 5.25 15.45
C VAL A 627 -8.75 5.62 16.34
N THR A 628 -9.55 4.63 16.74
CA THR A 628 -10.81 4.82 17.48
C THR A 628 -10.74 4.24 18.90
N TYR A 629 -10.37 2.96 19.05
CA TYR A 629 -10.34 2.35 20.37
C TYR A 629 -9.21 2.92 21.25
N GLU A 630 -9.32 2.75 22.57
CA GLU A 630 -8.41 3.33 23.57
C GLU A 630 -8.33 4.87 23.54
N GLY A 631 -9.38 5.49 23.00
CA GLY A 631 -9.59 6.93 22.88
C GLY A 631 -9.56 7.37 21.43
N GLU A 632 -10.64 7.99 20.97
CA GLU A 632 -10.70 8.56 19.61
C GLU A 632 -9.59 9.61 19.44
N ASN A 633 -8.88 9.52 18.31
CA ASN A 633 -7.63 10.24 18.12
C ASN A 633 -7.78 11.76 18.24
N ALA A 634 -8.80 12.37 17.65
CA ALA A 634 -9.02 13.81 17.73
C ALA A 634 -9.33 14.26 19.16
N LEU A 635 -10.14 13.51 19.91
CA LEU A 635 -10.46 13.81 21.30
C LEU A 635 -9.24 13.67 22.23
N LEU A 636 -8.34 12.72 21.97
CA LEU A 636 -7.12 12.55 22.77
C LEU A 636 -6.18 13.76 22.69
N THR A 637 -6.20 14.51 21.58
CA THR A 637 -5.33 15.69 21.42
C THR A 637 -5.59 16.76 22.49
N GLN A 638 -6.83 16.88 22.97
CA GLN A 638 -7.18 17.80 24.06
C GLN A 638 -6.46 17.47 25.36
N GLN A 639 -6.17 16.19 25.64
CA GLN A 639 -5.45 15.80 26.86
C GLN A 639 -4.00 16.31 26.82
N VAL A 640 -3.37 16.24 25.64
CA VAL A 640 -2.03 16.77 25.40
C VAL A 640 -2.04 18.29 25.49
N SER A 641 -2.96 18.95 24.80
CA SER A 641 -3.00 20.40 24.73
C SER A 641 -3.32 21.05 26.07
N ARG A 642 -4.25 20.50 26.87
CA ARG A 642 -4.48 20.98 28.25
C ARG A 642 -3.24 20.86 29.12
N TYR A 643 -2.50 19.77 28.99
CA TYR A 643 -1.27 19.56 29.77
C TYR A 643 -0.20 20.59 29.40
N LEU A 644 0.07 20.75 28.10
CA LEU A 644 1.05 21.72 27.60
C LEU A 644 0.67 23.17 27.96
N LEU A 645 -0.61 23.52 27.83
CA LEU A 645 -1.13 24.83 28.21
C LEU A 645 -0.97 25.08 29.72
N GLN A 646 -1.18 24.05 30.56
CA GLN A 646 -0.94 24.16 32.00
C GLN A 646 0.55 24.37 32.31
N LEU A 647 1.45 23.65 31.62
CA LEU A 647 2.89 23.85 31.77
C LEU A 647 3.31 25.26 31.35
N TYR A 648 2.82 25.74 30.21
CA TYR A 648 3.04 27.11 29.76
C TYR A 648 2.60 28.14 30.81
N LYS A 649 1.37 28.02 31.33
CA LYS A 649 0.87 28.91 32.40
C LYS A 649 1.76 28.88 33.65
N ASN A 650 2.34 27.73 33.99
CA ASN A 650 3.27 27.63 35.12
C ASN A 650 4.59 28.34 34.82
N VAL A 651 5.15 28.16 33.62
CA VAL A 651 6.40 28.81 33.17
C VAL A 651 6.28 30.33 33.17
N ILE A 652 5.17 30.87 32.66
CA ILE A 652 4.94 32.33 32.65
C ILE A 652 4.78 32.90 34.06
N ARG A 653 4.27 32.11 35.02
CA ARG A 653 4.17 32.52 36.42
C ARG A 653 5.50 32.41 37.17
N ASN A 654 6.31 31.40 36.84
CA ASN A 654 7.61 31.14 37.44
C ASN A 654 8.55 30.52 36.40
N ALA A 655 9.52 31.31 35.95
CA ALA A 655 10.50 30.88 34.96
C ALA A 655 11.46 29.79 35.48
N ASP A 656 11.59 29.64 36.81
CA ASP A 656 12.44 28.63 37.46
C ASP A 656 11.72 27.28 37.66
N VAL A 657 10.54 27.08 37.04
CA VAL A 657 9.82 25.81 37.14
C VAL A 657 10.61 24.67 36.49
N GLU A 658 10.75 23.57 37.20
CA GLU A 658 11.40 22.37 36.66
C GLU A 658 10.47 21.71 35.62
N LEU A 659 10.98 21.57 34.39
CA LEU A 659 10.28 20.96 33.27
C LEU A 659 10.97 19.67 32.84
N SER A 660 10.16 18.66 32.48
CA SER A 660 10.66 17.46 31.84
C SER A 660 11.26 17.80 30.46
N ALA A 661 12.26 17.02 30.02
CA ALA A 661 12.99 17.29 28.78
C ALA A 661 12.10 17.60 27.56
N PRO A 662 11.00 16.86 27.29
CA PRO A 662 10.14 17.13 26.13
C PRO A 662 9.38 18.46 26.21
N SER A 663 9.34 19.14 27.35
CA SER A 663 8.63 20.41 27.53
C SER A 663 9.55 21.61 27.76
N LYS A 664 10.88 21.40 27.84
CA LYS A 664 11.86 22.47 28.12
C LYS A 664 11.84 23.62 27.11
N TYR A 665 11.44 23.36 25.86
CA TYR A 665 11.33 24.41 24.85
C TYR A 665 10.32 25.51 25.22
N LEU A 666 9.39 25.25 26.15
CA LEU A 666 8.45 26.24 26.68
C LEU A 666 9.15 27.45 27.32
N LEU A 667 10.36 27.27 27.83
CA LEU A 667 11.15 28.38 28.39
C LEU A 667 11.44 29.47 27.36
N SER A 668 11.45 29.14 26.06
CA SER A 668 11.60 30.13 24.99
C SER A 668 10.45 31.15 24.95
N LEU A 669 9.30 30.83 25.54
CA LEU A 669 8.12 31.71 25.58
C LEU A 669 8.11 32.68 26.77
N VAL A 670 9.06 32.57 27.71
CA VAL A 670 9.16 33.48 28.86
C VAL A 670 9.34 34.93 28.38
N ASP A 671 10.22 35.13 27.39
CA ASP A 671 10.36 36.39 26.67
C ASP A 671 9.73 36.26 25.28
N HIS A 672 8.43 36.55 25.21
CA HIS A 672 7.69 36.46 23.95
C HIS A 672 8.20 37.45 22.88
N SER A 673 8.76 38.59 23.30
CA SER A 673 9.32 39.57 22.37
C SER A 673 10.57 39.04 21.67
N MET A 674 11.41 38.30 22.39
CA MET A 674 12.54 37.58 21.83
C MET A 674 12.12 36.36 21.02
N PHE A 675 11.10 35.63 21.47
CA PHE A 675 10.55 34.47 20.77
C PHE A 675 10.11 34.82 19.33
N THR A 676 9.33 35.88 19.16
CA THR A 676 8.80 36.31 17.84
C THR A 676 9.88 36.77 16.87
N GLN A 677 11.07 37.13 17.37
CA GLN A 677 12.23 37.51 16.55
C GLN A 677 13.09 36.31 16.14
N GLN A 678 12.84 35.11 16.69
CA GLN A 678 13.60 33.92 16.33
C GLN A 678 13.43 33.59 14.85
N LYS A 679 14.55 33.21 14.22
CA LYS A 679 14.61 32.77 12.83
C LYS A 679 15.47 31.54 12.74
N CYS A 680 15.21 30.70 11.75
CA CYS A 680 16.06 29.55 11.46
C CYS A 680 17.49 30.03 11.14
N SER A 681 18.45 29.43 11.84
CA SER A 681 19.87 29.77 11.73
C SER A 681 20.56 29.18 10.50
N ALA A 682 19.90 28.30 9.74
CA ALA A 682 20.46 27.69 8.53
C ALA A 682 20.81 28.78 7.48
N ARG A 683 22.05 28.78 7.02
CA ARG A 683 22.56 29.71 5.99
C ARG A 683 22.86 29.00 4.67
N SER A 684 22.84 27.67 4.66
CA SER A 684 23.02 26.83 3.49
C SER A 684 22.07 25.62 3.53
N ALA A 685 21.89 24.95 2.39
CA ALA A 685 21.12 23.71 2.34
C ALA A 685 21.72 22.60 3.22
N GLN A 686 23.04 22.58 3.40
CA GLN A 686 23.73 21.60 4.26
C GLN A 686 23.43 21.83 5.74
N ASP A 687 23.24 23.07 6.17
CA ASP A 687 22.89 23.39 7.56
C ASP A 687 21.55 22.76 7.96
N MET A 688 20.63 22.56 7.01
CA MET A 688 19.33 21.92 7.29
C MET A 688 19.45 20.49 7.83
N TYR A 689 20.58 19.82 7.63
CA TYR A 689 20.83 18.48 8.15
C TYR A 689 21.38 18.47 9.58
N ARG A 690 21.67 19.65 10.17
CA ARG A 690 22.16 19.74 11.54
C ARG A 690 21.04 19.52 12.55
N GLN A 691 21.33 18.70 13.56
CA GLN A 691 20.33 18.30 14.55
C GLN A 691 19.80 19.47 15.38
N ASP A 692 20.67 20.39 15.78
CA ASP A 692 20.28 21.56 16.57
C ASP A 692 19.32 22.47 15.79
N ILE A 693 19.51 22.61 14.47
CA ILE A 693 18.64 23.39 13.59
C ILE A 693 17.29 22.69 13.38
N ILE A 694 17.32 21.37 13.14
CA ILE A 694 16.10 20.56 13.00
C ILE A 694 15.25 20.66 14.26
N LEU A 695 15.84 20.36 15.44
CA LEU A 695 15.10 20.38 16.70
C LEU A 695 14.56 21.78 17.02
N ALA A 696 15.37 22.82 16.85
CA ALA A 696 14.93 24.20 17.09
C ALA A 696 13.72 24.58 16.23
N ALA A 697 13.65 24.13 14.98
CA ALA A 697 12.51 24.40 14.10
C ALA A 697 11.22 23.76 14.63
N PHE A 698 11.27 22.48 15.00
CA PHE A 698 10.11 21.75 15.52
C PHE A 698 9.68 22.25 16.89
N GLN A 699 10.64 22.58 17.76
CA GLN A 699 10.39 23.20 19.07
C GLN A 699 9.74 24.58 18.93
N HIS A 700 10.23 25.42 18.03
CA HIS A 700 9.66 26.74 17.77
C HIS A 700 8.22 26.65 17.28
N ARG A 701 7.95 25.76 16.31
CA ARG A 701 6.58 25.49 15.83
C ARG A 701 5.65 25.05 16.96
N ALA A 702 6.07 24.10 17.79
CA ALA A 702 5.25 23.64 18.92
C ALA A 702 5.01 24.77 19.93
N ALA A 703 6.04 25.54 20.28
CA ALA A 703 5.94 26.68 21.19
C ALA A 703 4.94 27.74 20.70
N ARG A 704 5.00 28.10 19.40
CA ARG A 704 4.06 29.06 18.80
C ARG A 704 2.62 28.59 18.94
N LEU A 705 2.33 27.33 18.59
CA LEU A 705 0.97 26.80 18.67
C LEU A 705 0.43 26.72 20.10
N ILE A 706 1.30 26.54 21.11
CA ILE A 706 0.91 26.65 22.53
C ILE A 706 0.53 28.07 22.88
N TYR A 707 1.33 29.05 22.44
CA TYR A 707 1.05 30.45 22.64
C TYR A 707 -0.28 30.86 22.00
N GLU A 708 -0.54 30.46 20.75
CA GLU A 708 -1.80 30.72 20.05
C GLU A 708 -3.01 30.15 20.78
N LEU A 709 -2.92 28.89 21.23
CA LEU A 709 -3.97 28.28 22.05
C LEU A 709 -4.19 29.05 23.36
N ALA A 710 -3.12 29.51 24.01
CA ALA A 710 -3.22 30.31 25.22
C ALA A 710 -3.90 31.67 24.96
N GLN A 711 -3.59 32.34 23.85
CA GLN A 711 -4.27 33.58 23.48
C GLN A 711 -5.75 33.36 23.18
N ALA A 712 -6.09 32.28 22.47
CA ALA A 712 -7.48 31.93 22.17
C ALA A 712 -8.30 31.65 23.45
N GLU A 713 -7.68 31.01 24.46
CA GLU A 713 -8.31 30.81 25.77
C GLU A 713 -8.51 32.14 26.53
N ILE A 714 -7.54 33.07 26.46
CA ILE A 714 -7.64 34.40 27.10
C ILE A 714 -8.77 35.24 26.49
N VAL A 715 -8.97 35.16 25.16
CA VAL A 715 -10.08 35.81 24.46
C VAL A 715 -11.44 35.24 24.89
N GLY A 716 -11.46 34.09 25.57
CA GLY A 716 -12.68 33.53 26.17
C GLY A 716 -13.43 32.59 25.24
N HIS A 717 -12.79 32.02 24.22
CA HIS A 717 -13.39 30.98 23.39
C HIS A 717 -13.78 29.76 24.22
N ALA A 718 -14.91 29.13 23.89
CA ALA A 718 -15.28 27.87 24.52
C ALA A 718 -14.27 26.79 24.17
N TRP A 719 -13.91 25.93 25.14
CA TRP A 719 -12.90 24.89 24.91
C TRP A 719 -13.27 23.94 23.76
N SER A 720 -14.56 23.69 23.54
CA SER A 720 -15.04 22.88 22.42
C SER A 720 -14.63 23.44 21.06
N ASP A 721 -14.54 24.76 20.96
CA ASP A 721 -14.23 25.46 19.71
C ASP A 721 -12.72 25.46 19.45
N LEU A 722 -11.92 25.28 20.52
CA LEU A 722 -10.46 25.18 20.48
C LEU A 722 -9.93 23.78 20.10
N ASN A 723 -10.81 22.86 19.71
CA ASN A 723 -10.42 21.49 19.39
C ASN A 723 -9.50 21.41 18.16
N LEU A 724 -9.64 22.33 17.19
CA LEU A 724 -8.80 22.37 16.01
C LEU A 724 -7.37 22.79 16.36
N GLU A 725 -7.22 23.80 17.20
CA GLU A 725 -5.96 24.25 17.78
C GLU A 725 -5.34 23.15 18.62
N CYS A 726 -6.14 22.41 19.39
CA CYS A 726 -5.67 21.26 20.14
C CYS A 726 -5.08 20.19 19.22
N MET A 727 -5.74 19.88 18.10
CA MET A 727 -5.24 18.92 17.13
C MET A 727 -3.92 19.36 16.51
N ARG A 728 -3.82 20.63 16.09
CA ARG A 728 -2.58 21.21 15.51
C ARG A 728 -1.44 21.15 16.51
N LEU A 729 -1.67 21.63 17.73
CA LEU A 729 -0.68 21.64 18.80
C LEU A 729 -0.20 20.23 19.16
N SER A 730 -1.13 19.31 19.44
CA SER A 730 -0.77 17.94 19.81
C SER A 730 0.04 17.27 18.71
N LYS A 731 -0.31 17.49 17.44
CA LYS A 731 0.44 16.97 16.29
C LYS A 731 1.86 17.54 16.23
N ALA A 732 2.02 18.86 16.32
CA ALA A 732 3.32 19.52 16.28
C ALA A 732 4.24 19.07 17.41
N HIS A 733 3.70 18.96 18.62
CA HIS A 733 4.45 18.51 19.79
C HIS A 733 4.89 17.04 19.67
N VAL A 734 4.00 16.15 19.22
CA VAL A 734 4.33 14.74 19.04
C VAL A 734 5.34 14.53 17.92
N GLN A 735 5.24 15.29 16.82
CA GLN A 735 6.23 15.26 15.73
C GLN A 735 7.62 15.70 16.23
N TYR A 736 7.71 16.74 17.05
CA TYR A 736 8.95 17.12 17.74
C TYR A 736 9.52 15.95 18.56
N ILE A 737 8.70 15.34 19.43
CA ILE A 737 9.11 14.21 20.28
C ILE A 737 9.62 13.05 19.43
N MET A 738 8.93 12.70 18.34
CA MET A 738 9.34 11.59 17.49
C MET A 738 10.70 11.83 16.82
N ILE A 739 10.97 13.06 16.39
CA ILE A 739 12.26 13.44 15.79
C ILE A 739 13.38 13.37 16.83
N GLU A 740 13.14 13.90 18.03
CA GLU A 740 14.10 13.84 19.14
C GLU A 740 14.37 12.39 19.56
N ASN A 741 13.32 11.58 19.72
CA ASN A 741 13.41 10.17 20.09
C ASN A 741 14.13 9.34 19.04
N PHE A 742 13.89 9.59 17.74
CA PHE A 742 14.60 8.91 16.67
C PHE A 742 16.09 9.25 16.75
N TYR A 743 16.47 10.53 16.81
CA TYR A 743 17.87 10.92 16.89
C TYR A 743 18.56 10.36 18.15
N ASN A 744 17.99 10.59 19.34
CA ASN A 744 18.57 10.13 20.60
C ASN A 744 18.63 8.60 20.68
N GLY A 745 17.58 7.92 20.20
CA GLY A 745 17.53 6.48 20.12
C GLY A 745 18.57 5.91 19.17
N LEU A 746 18.80 6.58 18.03
CA LEU A 746 19.84 6.25 17.07
C LEU A 746 21.23 6.39 17.69
N GLU A 747 21.54 7.52 18.32
CA GLU A 747 22.84 7.77 18.96
C GLU A 747 23.08 6.77 20.11
N LYS A 748 22.11 6.59 21.01
CA LYS A 748 22.19 5.69 22.17
C LYS A 748 22.44 4.24 21.76
N ARG A 749 21.79 3.76 20.69
CA ARG A 749 21.80 2.33 20.30
C ARG A 749 22.86 2.00 19.24
N TYR A 750 23.18 2.92 18.35
CA TYR A 750 24.02 2.64 17.17
C TYR A 750 25.32 3.45 17.13
N ASN A 751 25.49 4.48 17.96
CA ASN A 751 26.72 5.27 18.05
C ASN A 751 27.42 5.11 19.42
N ALA A 752 27.15 4.02 20.14
CA ALA A 752 27.67 3.78 21.49
C ALA A 752 29.16 3.37 21.55
N SER A 753 29.77 2.99 20.43
CA SER A 753 31.18 2.56 20.39
C SER A 753 32.12 3.75 20.17
N SER A 754 33.15 3.87 21.02
CA SER A 754 34.22 4.86 20.84
C SER A 754 35.11 4.59 19.61
N ASN A 755 35.13 3.34 19.11
CA ASN A 755 35.86 2.93 17.91
C ASN A 755 34.95 2.06 17.00
N PRO A 756 34.02 2.65 16.24
CA PRO A 756 33.07 1.89 15.43
C PRO A 756 33.74 1.25 14.21
N THR A 757 33.39 0.00 13.93
CA THR A 757 33.82 -0.72 12.72
C THR A 757 33.24 -0.07 11.47
N THR A 758 33.82 -0.32 10.29
CA THR A 758 33.28 0.17 9.01
C THR A 758 31.82 -0.23 8.81
N GLN A 759 31.46 -1.45 9.21
CA GLN A 759 30.08 -1.93 9.13
C GLN A 759 29.12 -1.15 10.04
N GLN A 760 29.55 -0.81 11.26
CA GLN A 760 28.77 0.03 12.18
C GLN A 760 28.61 1.45 11.64
N LYS A 761 29.67 2.03 11.06
CA LYS A 761 29.61 3.36 10.41
C LYS A 761 28.63 3.36 9.24
N ASN A 762 28.69 2.34 8.37
CA ASN A 762 27.77 2.21 7.24
C ASN A 762 26.32 2.02 7.69
N LEU A 763 26.10 1.22 8.73
CA LEU A 763 24.77 1.03 9.31
C LEU A 763 24.22 2.34 9.88
N LEU A 764 25.01 3.05 10.68
CA LEU A 764 24.61 4.35 11.24
C LEU A 764 24.29 5.35 10.13
N ALA A 765 25.11 5.42 9.08
CA ALA A 765 24.86 6.28 7.92
C ALA A 765 23.56 5.89 7.19
N ALA A 766 23.30 4.59 7.00
CA ALA A 766 22.09 4.10 6.37
C ALA A 766 20.85 4.46 7.21
N VAL A 767 20.84 4.16 8.52
CA VAL A 767 19.68 4.49 9.38
C VAL A 767 19.48 6.00 9.50
N ARG A 768 20.57 6.78 9.49
CA ARG A 768 20.49 8.25 9.45
C ARG A 768 19.86 8.78 8.16
N SER A 769 19.98 8.07 7.03
CA SER A 769 19.23 8.42 5.81
C SER A 769 17.71 8.25 5.99
N VAL A 770 17.27 7.22 6.73
CA VAL A 770 15.85 7.02 7.08
C VAL A 770 15.36 8.15 7.99
N TYR A 771 16.18 8.55 8.96
CA TYR A 771 15.91 9.71 9.82
C TYR A 771 15.68 11.00 9.02
N TYR A 772 16.56 11.31 8.06
CA TYR A 772 16.40 12.52 7.24
C TYR A 772 15.16 12.47 6.35
N VAL A 773 14.80 11.31 5.79
CA VAL A 773 13.52 11.15 5.09
C VAL A 773 12.35 11.48 6.04
N HIS A 774 12.35 10.97 7.28
CA HIS A 774 11.29 11.29 8.25
C HIS A 774 11.21 12.79 8.56
N VAL A 775 12.35 13.43 8.84
CA VAL A 775 12.42 14.86 9.18
C VAL A 775 11.93 15.72 8.03
N PHE A 776 12.54 15.62 6.85
CA PHE A 776 12.26 16.54 5.76
C PHE A 776 10.89 16.29 5.13
N TYR A 777 10.42 15.03 5.11
CA TYR A 777 9.04 14.73 4.72
C TYR A 777 8.04 15.39 5.68
N THR A 778 8.27 15.30 6.99
CA THR A 778 7.42 15.95 7.99
C THR A 778 7.46 17.47 7.85
N MET A 779 8.63 18.06 7.63
CA MET A 779 8.75 19.51 7.40
C MET A 779 8.06 19.96 6.10
N GLU A 780 8.11 19.15 5.04
CA GLU A 780 7.44 19.44 3.77
C GLU A 780 5.92 19.41 3.92
N LEU A 781 5.37 18.43 4.64
CA LEU A 781 3.93 18.33 4.89
C LEU A 781 3.38 19.49 5.74
N GLU A 782 4.15 19.93 6.73
CA GLU A 782 3.75 20.98 7.68
C GLU A 782 4.35 22.35 7.34
N LEU A 783 4.83 22.52 6.10
CA LEU A 783 5.66 23.67 5.70
C LEU A 783 5.01 25.02 5.99
N GLY A 784 3.68 25.10 5.87
CA GLY A 784 2.91 26.31 6.18
C GLY A 784 3.15 26.80 7.61
N GLU A 785 3.16 25.89 8.59
CA GLU A 785 3.31 26.25 10.00
C GLU A 785 4.75 26.67 10.36
N PHE A 786 5.75 26.31 9.57
CA PHE A 786 7.11 26.80 9.75
C PHE A 786 7.37 28.15 9.07
N LEU A 787 6.52 28.55 8.12
CA LEU A 787 6.63 29.79 7.35
C LEU A 787 5.75 30.92 7.91
N GLU A 788 4.69 30.59 8.63
CA GLU A 788 3.60 31.50 9.03
C GLU A 788 4.07 32.75 9.81
N ASP A 789 5.03 32.58 10.71
CA ASP A 789 5.68 33.66 11.49
C ASP A 789 7.04 34.08 10.92
N GLY A 790 7.38 33.54 9.75
CA GLY A 790 8.66 33.72 9.08
C GLY A 790 9.84 33.11 9.82
N TYR A 791 9.67 32.10 10.69
CA TYR A 791 10.79 31.37 11.27
C TYR A 791 11.67 30.76 10.17
N LEU A 792 11.06 30.05 9.22
CA LEU A 792 11.69 29.70 7.94
C LEU A 792 11.46 30.79 6.88
N SER A 793 12.45 30.95 6.02
CA SER A 793 12.35 31.72 4.78
C SER A 793 11.86 30.84 3.62
N TYR A 794 11.38 31.48 2.54
CA TYR A 794 11.01 30.78 1.31
C TYR A 794 12.19 29.99 0.69
N GLN A 795 13.43 30.46 0.89
CA GLN A 795 14.62 29.80 0.38
C GLN A 795 14.96 28.53 1.18
N GLN A 796 14.85 28.58 2.51
CA GLN A 796 14.98 27.39 3.36
C GLN A 796 13.87 26.37 3.08
N ALA A 797 12.64 26.83 2.78
CA ALA A 797 11.58 25.95 2.30
C ALA A 797 11.93 25.24 0.98
N ALA A 798 12.59 25.92 0.04
CA ALA A 798 13.10 25.28 -1.17
C ALA A 798 14.20 24.25 -0.86
N TRP A 799 15.09 24.53 0.11
CA TRP A 799 16.10 23.56 0.56
C TRP A 799 15.48 22.31 1.17
N ILE A 800 14.41 22.43 1.96
CA ILE A 800 13.68 21.28 2.54
C ILE A 800 13.15 20.37 1.43
N ARG A 801 12.47 20.93 0.42
CA ARG A 801 11.95 20.13 -0.72
C ARG A 801 13.07 19.41 -1.49
N GLN A 802 14.23 20.05 -1.61
CA GLN A 802 15.39 19.41 -2.23
C GLN A 802 15.97 18.32 -1.32
N ALA A 803 16.05 18.56 -0.02
CA ALA A 803 16.52 17.59 0.97
C ALA A 803 15.64 16.34 1.03
N VAL A 804 14.32 16.45 0.81
CA VAL A 804 13.44 15.29 0.62
C VAL A 804 13.92 14.43 -0.56
N LYS A 805 14.12 15.03 -1.74
CA LYS A 805 14.57 14.31 -2.95
C LYS A 805 15.94 13.68 -2.76
N ASP A 806 16.87 14.40 -2.16
CA ASP A 806 18.23 13.93 -1.91
C ASP A 806 18.24 12.76 -0.93
N SER A 807 17.45 12.86 0.15
CA SER A 807 17.32 11.79 1.15
C SER A 807 16.69 10.53 0.57
N LEU A 808 15.66 10.66 -0.28
CA LEU A 808 15.05 9.52 -0.99
C LEU A 808 16.05 8.84 -1.92
N LYS A 809 16.85 9.61 -2.66
CA LYS A 809 17.90 9.09 -3.55
C LYS A 809 18.96 8.30 -2.80
N VAL A 810 19.38 8.78 -1.62
CA VAL A 810 20.34 8.07 -0.75
C VAL A 810 19.74 6.79 -0.16
N LEU A 811 18.45 6.82 0.20
CA LEU A 811 17.76 5.68 0.80
C LEU A 811 17.42 4.58 -0.22
N ARG A 812 17.10 4.94 -1.47
CA ARG A 812 16.67 4.02 -2.54
C ARG A 812 17.51 2.75 -2.69
N PRO A 813 18.86 2.78 -2.79
CA PRO A 813 19.66 1.55 -2.95
C PRO A 813 19.63 0.62 -1.72
N ASN A 814 19.21 1.14 -0.57
CA ASN A 814 19.11 0.39 0.69
C ASN A 814 17.68 -0.06 1.01
N ALA A 815 16.68 0.30 0.19
CA ALA A 815 15.27 0.12 0.50
C ALA A 815 14.91 -1.35 0.81
N VAL A 816 15.33 -2.29 -0.05
CA VAL A 816 15.07 -3.73 0.17
C VAL A 816 15.81 -4.24 1.41
N GLY A 817 17.02 -3.78 1.69
CA GLY A 817 17.74 -4.11 2.92
C GLY A 817 16.99 -3.66 4.18
N PHE A 818 16.36 -2.48 4.15
CA PHE A 818 15.48 -2.03 5.24
C PHE A 818 14.16 -2.80 5.31
N ALA A 819 13.58 -3.21 4.18
CA ALA A 819 12.40 -4.08 4.18
C ALA A 819 12.71 -5.45 4.82
N ASP A 820 13.91 -5.99 4.55
CA ASP A 820 14.38 -7.27 5.09
C ASP A 820 14.80 -7.18 6.57
N CYS A 821 15.23 -6.02 7.04
CA CYS A 821 15.74 -5.88 8.41
C CYS A 821 14.68 -6.08 9.51
N PHE A 822 13.39 -5.99 9.17
CA PHE A 822 12.30 -6.30 10.10
C PHE A 822 12.14 -7.81 10.37
N GLY A 823 12.75 -8.67 9.55
CA GLY A 823 12.80 -10.11 9.81
C GLY A 823 11.49 -10.87 9.58
N PHE A 824 10.52 -10.29 8.86
CA PHE A 824 9.25 -10.97 8.59
C PHE A 824 9.42 -12.18 7.66
N SER A 825 8.90 -13.33 8.10
CA SER A 825 8.75 -14.54 7.28
C SER A 825 7.64 -14.39 6.23
N ASP A 826 7.75 -15.13 5.13
CA ASP A 826 6.70 -15.17 4.10
C ASP A 826 5.38 -15.72 4.67
N THR A 827 5.44 -16.66 5.61
CA THR A 827 4.27 -17.20 6.31
C THR A 827 3.54 -16.12 7.12
N PHE A 828 4.28 -15.29 7.87
CA PHE A 828 3.69 -14.20 8.64
C PHE A 828 3.15 -13.08 7.74
N LEU A 829 3.91 -12.68 6.71
CA LEU A 829 3.42 -11.68 5.76
C LEU A 829 2.15 -12.15 5.06
N ASN A 830 2.09 -13.44 4.74
CA ASN A 830 1.06 -14.08 3.94
C ASN A 830 0.74 -13.23 2.70
N SER A 831 1.78 -12.92 1.93
CA SER A 831 1.71 -11.95 0.85
C SER A 831 2.41 -12.52 -0.37
N ALA A 832 1.69 -12.65 -1.48
CA ALA A 832 2.32 -12.97 -2.76
C ALA A 832 3.27 -11.83 -3.19
N LEU A 833 2.83 -10.57 -3.03
CA LEU A 833 3.56 -9.40 -3.50
C LEU A 833 4.79 -9.06 -2.64
N GLY A 834 4.72 -9.35 -1.35
CA GLY A 834 5.78 -9.08 -0.37
C GLY A 834 6.76 -10.24 -0.15
N SER A 835 6.72 -11.27 -1.00
CA SER A 835 7.55 -12.46 -0.86
C SER A 835 9.05 -12.14 -0.83
N TYR A 836 9.79 -12.82 0.05
CA TYR A 836 11.22 -12.60 0.22
C TYR A 836 12.02 -12.83 -1.07
N ASP A 837 11.75 -13.90 -1.81
CA ASP A 837 12.49 -14.19 -3.06
C ASP A 837 11.98 -13.40 -4.29
N GLY A 838 11.03 -12.49 -4.12
CA GLY A 838 10.53 -11.62 -5.17
C GLY A 838 9.60 -12.29 -6.20
N ARG A 839 9.31 -13.60 -6.13
CA ARG A 839 8.42 -14.31 -7.08
C ARG A 839 6.95 -13.97 -6.84
N ALA A 840 6.59 -12.72 -7.10
CA ALA A 840 5.27 -12.18 -6.81
C ALA A 840 4.22 -12.66 -7.82
N TYR A 841 4.55 -12.76 -9.11
CA TYR A 841 3.58 -13.16 -10.13
C TYR A 841 3.22 -14.64 -10.04
N GLU A 842 4.23 -15.51 -9.89
CA GLU A 842 4.01 -16.95 -9.69
C GLU A 842 3.15 -17.23 -8.45
N ARG A 843 3.43 -16.57 -7.31
CA ARG A 843 2.62 -16.74 -6.10
C ARG A 843 1.21 -16.19 -6.26
N MET A 844 1.02 -15.07 -6.95
CA MET A 844 -0.32 -14.54 -7.24
C MET A 844 -1.13 -15.52 -8.08
N ALA A 845 -0.51 -16.13 -9.09
CA ALA A 845 -1.14 -17.17 -9.91
C ALA A 845 -1.49 -18.40 -9.06
N ALA A 846 -0.54 -18.94 -8.29
CA ALA A 846 -0.75 -20.10 -7.43
C ALA A 846 -1.86 -19.86 -6.37
N MET A 847 -1.94 -18.67 -5.78
CA MET A 847 -3.03 -18.33 -4.85
C MET A 847 -4.38 -18.21 -5.57
N THR A 848 -4.39 -17.80 -6.83
CA THR A 848 -5.63 -17.69 -7.64
C THR A 848 -6.19 -19.07 -7.97
N GLU A 849 -5.35 -20.09 -8.14
CA GLU A 849 -5.79 -21.48 -8.37
C GLU A 849 -6.57 -22.06 -7.17
N LEU A 850 -6.37 -21.50 -5.97
CA LEU A 850 -7.08 -21.93 -4.76
C LEU A 850 -8.49 -21.32 -4.62
N GLU A 851 -8.88 -20.39 -5.48
CA GLU A 851 -10.17 -19.69 -5.39
C GLU A 851 -11.36 -20.65 -5.58
N PRO A 852 -12.24 -20.81 -4.57
CA PRO A 852 -13.39 -21.71 -4.65
C PRO A 852 -14.36 -21.41 -5.80
N LEU A 853 -14.45 -20.17 -6.29
CA LEU A 853 -15.25 -19.89 -7.50
C LEU A 853 -14.79 -20.69 -8.73
N ASN A 854 -13.51 -21.07 -8.80
CA ASN A 854 -12.97 -21.86 -9.90
C ASN A 854 -13.27 -23.36 -9.78
N THR A 855 -13.76 -23.84 -8.62
CA THR A 855 -13.91 -25.28 -8.33
C THR A 855 -15.25 -25.67 -7.72
N GLU A 856 -15.84 -24.86 -6.84
CA GLU A 856 -17.09 -25.16 -6.14
C GLU A 856 -18.34 -24.65 -6.89
N LEU A 857 -18.21 -23.52 -7.59
CA LEU A 857 -19.31 -22.92 -8.37
C LEU A 857 -19.11 -23.04 -9.87
N THR A 858 -18.12 -23.80 -10.33
CA THR A 858 -17.81 -23.95 -11.76
C THR A 858 -17.65 -25.43 -12.08
N ASP A 859 -18.28 -25.90 -13.17
CA ASP A 859 -18.13 -27.27 -13.63
C ASP A 859 -16.78 -27.51 -14.34
N GLU A 860 -16.51 -28.76 -14.72
CA GLU A 860 -15.29 -29.19 -15.41
C GLU A 860 -15.02 -28.48 -16.76
N LYS A 861 -16.02 -27.78 -17.32
CA LYS A 861 -15.93 -27.03 -18.58
C LYS A 861 -15.83 -25.53 -18.37
N GLY A 862 -15.81 -25.04 -17.13
CA GLY A 862 -15.78 -23.61 -16.85
C GLY A 862 -17.18 -22.96 -16.79
N VAL A 863 -18.26 -23.75 -16.72
CA VAL A 863 -19.63 -23.20 -16.65
C VAL A 863 -20.00 -22.91 -15.20
N ILE A 864 -20.36 -21.66 -14.93
CA ILE A 864 -20.75 -21.21 -13.60
C ILE A 864 -22.12 -21.78 -13.18
N TRP A 865 -22.26 -22.05 -11.89
CA TRP A 865 -23.52 -22.39 -11.25
C TRP A 865 -24.61 -21.37 -11.60
N GLY A 866 -25.79 -21.87 -11.95
CA GLY A 866 -26.93 -21.04 -12.32
C GLY A 866 -26.87 -20.48 -13.74
N TYR A 867 -25.94 -20.94 -14.59
CA TYR A 867 -25.88 -20.50 -15.98
C TYR A 867 -27.19 -20.76 -16.72
N ASP A 868 -27.74 -21.97 -16.65
CA ASP A 868 -28.96 -22.33 -17.38
C ASP A 868 -30.20 -21.56 -16.89
N GLU A 869 -30.28 -21.30 -15.59
CA GLU A 869 -31.41 -20.63 -14.93
C GLU A 869 -31.34 -19.11 -15.05
N TYR A 870 -30.14 -18.52 -14.92
CA TYR A 870 -29.99 -17.08 -14.72
C TYR A 870 -29.22 -16.36 -15.83
N LEU A 871 -28.30 -17.02 -16.54
CA LEU A 871 -27.50 -16.36 -17.58
C LEU A 871 -27.98 -16.69 -19.00
N LYS A 872 -28.23 -17.96 -19.28
CA LYS A 872 -28.70 -18.44 -20.59
C LYS A 872 -30.01 -17.78 -21.01
N PRO A 873 -31.00 -17.54 -20.14
CA PRO A 873 -32.20 -16.79 -20.53
C PRO A 873 -31.90 -15.32 -20.86
N LEU A 874 -30.92 -14.69 -20.19
CA LEU A 874 -30.48 -13.32 -20.52
C LEU A 874 -29.84 -13.29 -21.92
N ILE A 875 -28.88 -14.17 -22.16
CA ILE A 875 -28.12 -14.26 -23.42
C ILE A 875 -29.04 -14.60 -24.60
N ARG A 876 -30.06 -15.44 -24.37
CA ARG A 876 -31.05 -15.82 -25.39
C ARG A 876 -32.20 -14.83 -25.56
N GLY A 877 -32.19 -13.70 -24.84
CA GLY A 877 -33.26 -12.69 -24.92
C GLY A 877 -34.62 -13.18 -24.38
N GLN A 878 -34.63 -14.20 -23.54
CA GLN A 878 -35.85 -14.82 -23.00
C GLN A 878 -36.46 -14.01 -21.84
N VAL A 879 -35.72 -13.06 -21.26
CA VAL A 879 -36.20 -12.18 -20.18
C VAL A 879 -36.92 -10.91 -20.67
N GLY A 880 -37.23 -10.85 -21.97
CA GLY A 880 -37.87 -9.71 -22.60
C GLY A 880 -36.89 -8.73 -23.24
N VAL A 881 -37.46 -7.79 -24.00
CA VAL A 881 -36.70 -6.78 -24.75
C VAL A 881 -36.59 -5.52 -23.92
N TYR A 882 -35.39 -4.95 -23.83
CA TYR A 882 -35.17 -3.65 -23.20
C TYR A 882 -36.04 -2.58 -23.87
N ARG A 883 -36.90 -1.93 -23.08
CA ARG A 883 -37.67 -0.75 -23.49
C ARG A 883 -37.28 0.40 -22.58
N SER A 884 -36.52 1.36 -23.11
CA SER A 884 -36.25 2.60 -22.38
C SER A 884 -37.57 3.35 -22.17
N ARG A 885 -37.85 3.77 -20.93
CA ARG A 885 -38.95 4.71 -20.68
C ARG A 885 -38.50 6.09 -21.15
N GLY A 886 -38.80 6.43 -22.40
CA GLY A 886 -38.70 7.79 -22.92
C GLY A 886 -37.51 8.05 -23.86
N THR A 887 -37.70 7.77 -25.13
CA THR A 887 -37.28 8.69 -26.20
C THR A 887 -38.55 9.09 -26.96
N SER A 888 -39.33 10.00 -26.37
CA SER A 888 -40.16 10.87 -27.21
C SER A 888 -39.18 11.61 -28.11
N LYS A 889 -39.34 11.43 -29.43
CA LYS A 889 -38.63 12.10 -30.52
C LYS A 889 -38.07 13.46 -30.09
N LEU A 890 -36.73 13.56 -29.99
CA LEU A 890 -36.02 14.82 -30.15
C LEU A 890 -35.88 15.08 -31.64
#